data_AF-A0A8S1EAX1-F1
#
_entry.id   AF-A0A8S1EAX1-F1
#
_cell.length_a   1.000
_cell.length_b   1.000
_cell.length_c   1.000
_cell.angle_alpha   90.00
_cell.angle_beta   90.00
_cell.angle_gamma   90.00
#
_symmetry.space_group_name_H-M   'P 1'
#
loop_
_entity.id
_entity.type
_entity.pdbx_description
1 polymer ?
#
loop_
_entity_poly.entity_id
_entity_poly.type
_entity_poly.pdbx_seq_one_letter_code
_entity_poly.pdbx_strand_id
1 'polypeptide(L)'
;MISGPEEHKPLVVKEEVVEENHFLVWDHIILAEEYPFRATCMYCQAGFQIRGGTSAVLRHLKTHHWKIIDFSDLLPTTRRPKIKAEIESDENDEACSSYMESIIRLLPPSEVSEKLPARESGDEVAPEYQIEQESDQNGKEELNDIRKQLGIIEETIVEDVGVRPTQQAESQCTEKAVKKRKRKSDTSPEKGKSEKAAILKEAHLNNLLITDDETKKLFHESLKATIAREAAMTEYYRMKTKKIELEMERFEPVMMSFLYFLQLVNNWPQMIMLSWNNLINTPQKALEIRAYGNRSYQWNTVDDIQSTISVFLSVCHEVENSKDLRFSWEIYKNQDYLDRSITTPNCSIVVPMSTKIDYRAILKITKKSKILFETDQNIKKPSLYWLAALGDSFSSGQGNPDKPIGNGTEAEWLDETCHRSKKSFPYLAFAKNSAKTPTAFTFLSCSGASVENGILSNNGQIHQLEMIMKKAHSIPNSLILTIGGNDIGFTDILANFQNGKSFGVSIDMRFFYVSHQLDRVAAKLAELSIQKVILVTYYDITRNEHGIVDSSCGLLGKISQRNLQYAERQILQKLNSLLLRKASKYGWLTVNCSDIFRNHGLCSKHSLIRSRSESLLLQGNEYGSFHPNAEAHQLISQRISALL
;
A
#
# COMPACT_ATOMS: atom_id res chain seq x y z
N MET A 1 49.66 23.59 29.61
CA MET A 1 50.55 23.67 28.43
C MET A 1 50.24 22.41 27.61
N ILE A 2 49.56 22.50 26.45
CA ILE A 2 50.11 22.89 25.13
C ILE A 2 51.15 21.85 24.68
N SER A 3 51.06 21.11 23.56
CA SER A 3 50.09 21.00 22.43
C SER A 3 49.71 19.51 22.22
N GLY A 4 49.07 18.99 21.15
CA GLY A 4 48.43 19.53 19.93
C GLY A 4 48.44 18.46 18.80
N PRO A 5 47.34 18.23 18.03
CA PRO A 5 47.24 17.10 17.10
C PRO A 5 47.62 17.42 15.63
N GLU A 6 47.98 16.38 14.88
CA GLU A 6 48.41 16.42 13.47
C GLU A 6 47.26 16.66 12.46
N GLU A 7 47.56 17.34 11.34
CA GLU A 7 46.62 17.56 10.24
C GLU A 7 46.50 16.35 9.31
N HIS A 8 45.28 15.85 9.10
CA HIS A 8 44.96 14.97 7.97
C HIS A 8 44.15 15.72 6.90
N LYS A 9 44.73 15.85 5.70
CA LYS A 9 44.03 16.34 4.50
C LYS A 9 42.90 15.38 4.07
N PRO A 10 41.67 15.85 3.82
CA PRO A 10 40.63 15.06 3.18
C PRO A 10 40.80 15.00 1.64
N LEU A 11 40.42 13.87 1.06
CA LEU A 11 40.36 13.64 -0.38
C LEU A 11 39.20 14.42 -1.01
N VAL A 12 39.48 15.12 -2.13
CA VAL A 12 38.44 15.76 -2.94
C VAL A 12 37.76 14.72 -3.82
N VAL A 13 36.52 14.38 -3.49
CA VAL A 13 35.59 13.70 -4.40
C VAL A 13 34.80 14.80 -5.13
N LYS A 14 34.79 14.76 -6.47
CA LYS A 14 33.95 15.67 -7.27
C LYS A 14 32.50 15.21 -7.19
N GLU A 15 31.66 15.99 -6.52
CA GLU A 15 30.21 15.89 -6.70
C GLU A 15 29.81 16.61 -8.00
N GLU A 16 28.96 15.98 -8.81
CA GLU A 16 28.30 16.64 -9.92
C GLU A 16 27.22 17.59 -9.36
N VAL A 17 27.42 18.89 -9.56
CA VAL A 17 26.46 19.91 -9.14
C VAL A 17 25.21 19.79 -10.01
N VAL A 18 24.12 19.31 -9.41
CA VAL A 18 22.77 19.46 -9.97
C VAL A 18 22.30 20.87 -9.62
N GLU A 19 22.11 21.73 -10.62
CA GLU A 19 21.68 23.12 -10.42
C GLU A 19 20.30 23.19 -9.74
N GLU A 20 20.31 23.46 -8.43
CA GLU A 20 19.13 23.96 -7.74
C GLU A 20 18.89 25.41 -8.17
N ASN A 21 17.65 25.76 -8.55
CA ASN A 21 17.27 27.16 -8.80
C ASN A 21 17.20 27.92 -7.45
N HIS A 22 18.36 28.30 -6.93
CA HIS A 22 18.52 29.10 -5.72
C HIS A 22 18.22 30.57 -6.02
N PHE A 23 17.16 31.12 -5.40
CA PHE A 23 16.78 32.51 -5.65
C PHE A 23 17.59 33.47 -4.78
N LEU A 24 18.74 33.92 -5.33
CA LEU A 24 19.71 34.94 -4.85
C LEU A 24 19.17 36.06 -3.92
N VAL A 25 17.90 36.45 -4.06
CA VAL A 25 17.27 37.50 -3.24
C VAL A 25 17.25 37.15 -1.74
N TRP A 26 17.07 35.87 -1.40
CA TRP A 26 16.82 35.44 -0.02
C TRP A 26 18.08 35.43 0.86
N ASP A 27 19.27 35.29 0.26
CA ASP A 27 20.57 35.36 0.95
C ASP A 27 20.93 36.76 1.47
N HIS A 28 20.09 37.75 1.16
CA HIS A 28 20.35 39.17 1.33
C HIS A 28 19.23 39.92 2.09
N ILE A 29 18.23 39.20 2.60
CA ILE A 29 17.11 39.77 3.36
C ILE A 29 16.74 38.95 4.60
N ILE A 30 16.31 39.65 5.66
CA ILE A 30 15.79 39.07 6.89
C ILE A 30 14.27 39.12 6.84
N LEU A 31 13.57 38.02 7.15
CA LEU A 31 12.12 37.99 7.29
C LEU A 31 11.71 38.39 8.72
N ALA A 32 10.64 39.17 8.86
CA ALA A 32 10.07 39.49 10.16
C ALA A 32 9.25 38.31 10.69
N GLU A 33 9.65 37.75 11.83
CA GLU A 33 9.02 36.56 12.43
C GLU A 33 7.51 36.74 12.69
N GLU A 34 7.09 37.94 13.08
CA GLU A 34 5.68 38.28 13.35
C GLU A 34 4.83 38.52 12.07
N TYR A 35 5.45 38.73 10.90
CA TYR A 35 4.76 39.12 9.67
C TYR A 35 5.40 38.49 8.42
N PRO A 36 4.92 37.33 7.93
CA PRO A 36 5.55 36.55 6.84
C PRO A 36 5.53 37.21 5.45
N PHE A 37 5.07 38.47 5.36
CA PHE A 37 5.09 39.30 4.16
C PHE A 37 5.97 40.54 4.30
N ARG A 38 6.73 40.69 5.39
CA ARG A 38 7.71 41.78 5.56
C ARG A 38 9.13 41.21 5.59
N ALA A 39 9.99 41.80 4.76
CA ALA A 39 11.42 41.52 4.75
C ALA A 39 12.21 42.83 4.87
N THR A 40 13.39 42.78 5.47
CA THR A 40 14.34 43.89 5.55
C THR A 40 15.65 43.54 4.84
N CYS A 41 16.22 44.50 4.10
CA CYS A 41 17.54 44.31 3.48
C CYS A 41 18.63 44.18 4.55
N MET A 42 19.45 43.13 4.48
CA MET A 42 20.57 42.92 5.41
C MET A 42 21.59 44.08 5.40
N TYR A 43 21.71 44.79 4.29
CA TYR A 43 22.76 45.80 4.06
C TYR A 43 22.34 47.24 4.35
N CYS A 44 21.04 47.55 4.37
CA CYS A 44 20.54 48.91 4.61
C CYS A 44 19.23 48.99 5.39
N GLN A 45 18.72 47.85 5.89
CA GLN A 45 17.49 47.74 6.68
C GLN A 45 16.20 48.24 5.99
N ALA A 46 16.25 48.57 4.68
CA ALA A 46 15.07 48.94 3.91
C ALA A 46 14.00 47.84 3.99
N GLY A 47 12.78 48.22 4.38
CA GLY A 47 11.65 47.31 4.53
C GLY A 47 10.85 47.12 3.24
N PHE A 48 10.51 45.88 2.93
CA PHE A 48 9.75 45.47 1.75
C PHE A 48 8.52 44.67 2.15
N GLN A 49 7.38 44.97 1.52
CA GLN A 49 6.19 44.13 1.63
C GLN A 49 6.13 43.14 0.45
N ILE A 50 6.43 41.87 0.71
CA ILE A 50 6.50 40.81 -0.31
C ILE A 50 5.09 40.25 -0.56
N ARG A 51 4.26 41.03 -1.27
CA ARG A 51 2.93 40.60 -1.75
C ARG A 51 3.06 39.79 -3.05
N GLY A 52 3.55 38.56 -2.96
CA GLY A 52 3.54 37.60 -4.07
C GLY A 52 4.64 37.79 -5.13
N GLY A 53 5.71 38.52 -4.83
CA GLY A 53 6.88 38.62 -5.73
C GLY A 53 8.06 39.37 -5.12
N THR A 54 9.27 38.94 -5.46
CA THR A 54 10.55 39.51 -4.98
C THR A 54 11.07 40.67 -5.85
N SER A 55 10.36 41.05 -6.92
CA SER A 55 10.81 42.03 -7.91
C SER A 55 11.18 43.40 -7.34
N ALA A 56 10.54 43.84 -6.24
CA ALA A 56 10.89 45.08 -5.56
C ALA A 56 12.24 44.96 -4.81
N VAL A 57 12.45 43.82 -4.14
CA VAL A 57 13.71 43.49 -3.44
C VAL A 57 14.84 43.31 -4.45
N LEU A 58 14.64 42.51 -5.50
CA LEU A 58 15.64 42.30 -6.54
C LEU A 58 16.03 43.61 -7.25
N ARG A 59 15.07 44.51 -7.49
CA ARG A 59 15.34 45.85 -8.01
C ARG A 59 16.21 46.65 -7.04
N HIS A 60 15.84 46.67 -5.75
CA HIS A 60 16.60 47.36 -4.71
C HIS A 60 18.04 46.83 -4.56
N LEU A 61 18.22 45.51 -4.51
CA LEU A 61 19.55 44.89 -4.45
C LEU A 61 20.39 45.26 -5.68
N LYS A 62 19.79 45.25 -6.89
CA LYS A 62 20.44 45.67 -8.14
C LYS A 62 20.72 47.18 -8.25
N THR A 63 20.01 48.04 -7.52
CA THR A 63 20.26 49.50 -7.57
C THR A 63 21.17 49.99 -6.46
N HIS A 64 21.09 49.43 -5.24
CA HIS A 64 21.81 49.92 -4.07
C HIS A 64 22.95 49.00 -3.59
N HIS A 65 22.92 47.71 -3.92
CA HIS A 65 23.87 46.70 -3.42
C HIS A 65 24.64 45.97 -4.54
N TRP A 66 24.63 46.52 -5.76
CA TRP A 66 25.27 45.96 -6.96
C TRP A 66 26.79 45.75 -6.87
N LYS A 67 27.46 46.38 -5.91
CA LYS A 67 28.90 46.20 -5.65
C LYS A 67 29.23 45.04 -4.71
N ILE A 68 28.22 44.49 -4.03
CA ILE A 68 28.36 43.49 -2.95
C ILE A 68 27.81 42.13 -3.40
N ILE A 69 26.85 42.14 -4.32
CA ILE A 69 26.09 40.99 -4.79
C ILE A 69 26.42 40.74 -6.25
N ASP A 70 26.84 39.52 -6.59
CA ASP A 70 26.99 39.11 -7.99
C ASP A 70 25.61 38.81 -8.61
N PHE A 71 25.41 39.25 -9.84
CA PHE A 71 24.17 39.09 -10.60
C PHE A 71 24.39 38.40 -11.96
N SER A 72 25.58 37.83 -12.19
CA SER A 72 25.97 37.10 -13.41
C SER A 72 24.97 36.00 -13.81
N ASP A 73 24.43 35.30 -12.82
CA ASP A 73 23.73 34.02 -13.04
C ASP A 73 22.23 34.20 -13.37
N LEU A 74 21.76 35.44 -13.48
CA LEU A 74 20.39 35.74 -13.88
C LEU A 74 20.25 35.76 -15.40
N LEU A 75 19.84 34.61 -15.98
CA LEU A 75 19.51 34.48 -17.40
C LEU A 75 18.61 35.64 -17.89
N PRO A 76 18.97 36.28 -19.02
CA PRO A 76 18.29 37.51 -19.46
C PRO A 76 16.88 37.23 -19.99
N THR A 77 15.89 37.92 -19.42
CA THR A 77 14.52 37.89 -19.93
C THR A 77 14.45 38.59 -21.29
N THR A 78 14.18 37.82 -22.35
CA THR A 78 14.01 38.35 -23.71
C THR A 78 12.84 39.32 -23.77
N ARG A 79 13.13 40.61 -24.02
CA ARG A 79 12.10 41.65 -24.20
C ARG A 79 11.24 41.34 -25.44
N ARG A 80 9.92 41.23 -25.26
CA ARG A 80 8.98 41.32 -26.39
C ARG A 80 8.89 42.77 -26.89
N PRO A 81 8.75 43.04 -28.20
CA PRO A 81 8.52 44.38 -28.71
C PRO A 81 7.17 44.93 -28.25
N LYS A 82 7.10 46.23 -27.95
CA LYS A 82 5.83 46.93 -27.75
C LYS A 82 5.13 47.13 -29.09
N ILE A 83 3.93 46.57 -29.26
CA ILE A 83 2.98 47.09 -30.24
C ILE A 83 2.29 48.28 -29.57
N LYS A 84 2.33 49.46 -30.21
CA LYS A 84 1.50 50.61 -29.81
C LYS A 84 0.07 50.37 -30.27
N ALA A 85 -0.87 50.58 -29.36
CA ALA A 85 -2.20 51.09 -29.67
C ALA A 85 -2.44 52.26 -28.71
N GLU A 86 -2.72 53.43 -29.26
CA GLU A 86 -3.17 54.63 -28.53
C GLU A 86 -4.71 54.63 -28.49
N ILE A 87 -5.32 55.66 -27.87
CA ILE A 87 -6.78 55.87 -27.66
C ILE A 87 -7.34 55.07 -26.47
N GLU A 88 -7.97 55.66 -25.45
CA GLU A 88 -8.07 57.09 -25.06
C GLU A 88 -8.27 57.18 -23.52
N SER A 89 -8.08 58.37 -22.95
CA SER A 89 -8.32 58.65 -21.54
C SER A 89 -9.78 59.00 -21.29
N ASP A 90 -10.38 58.41 -20.26
CA ASP A 90 -11.44 59.05 -19.49
C ASP A 90 -11.16 58.84 -18.00
N GLU A 91 -11.01 59.94 -17.27
CA GLU A 91 -10.96 59.97 -15.82
C GLU A 91 -12.41 59.95 -15.28
N ASN A 92 -12.70 59.04 -14.35
CA ASN A 92 -13.79 59.20 -13.39
C ASN A 92 -13.55 58.31 -12.17
N ASP A 93 -12.91 58.89 -11.16
CA ASP A 93 -12.98 58.39 -9.79
C ASP A 93 -14.37 58.71 -9.22
N GLU A 94 -15.28 57.73 -9.15
CA GLU A 94 -16.22 57.57 -8.02
C GLU A 94 -16.96 56.22 -8.06
N ALA A 95 -17.57 55.85 -6.93
CA ALA A 95 -18.42 54.67 -6.74
C ALA A 95 -17.75 53.27 -6.80
N CYS A 96 -16.98 52.94 -5.75
CA CYS A 96 -16.84 51.54 -5.31
C CYS A 96 -17.21 51.36 -3.82
N SER A 97 -18.40 51.83 -3.46
CA SER A 97 -19.02 51.62 -2.15
C SER A 97 -20.49 51.17 -2.28
N SER A 98 -20.73 50.12 -3.09
CA SER A 98 -21.99 49.36 -3.10
C SER A 98 -21.82 48.00 -3.80
N TYR A 99 -21.33 47.00 -3.06
CA TYR A 99 -21.49 45.59 -3.43
C TYR A 99 -21.52 44.66 -2.20
N MET A 100 -22.22 45.09 -1.15
CA MET A 100 -22.57 44.28 0.02
C MET A 100 -24.10 44.19 0.25
N GLU A 101 -24.93 44.84 -0.57
CA GLU A 101 -26.40 44.81 -0.46
C GLU A 101 -27.12 43.89 -1.47
N SER A 102 -26.42 43.28 -2.43
CA SER A 102 -27.05 42.42 -3.45
C SER A 102 -27.12 40.93 -3.08
N ILE A 103 -26.62 40.52 -1.90
CA ILE A 103 -26.70 39.13 -1.40
C ILE A 103 -27.45 39.06 -0.05
N ILE A 104 -28.49 39.90 0.12
CA ILE A 104 -29.51 39.74 1.16
C ILE A 104 -30.90 39.96 0.53
N ARG A 105 -31.36 39.01 -0.31
CA ARG A 105 -32.77 39.02 -0.80
C ARG A 105 -33.33 37.71 -1.40
N LEU A 106 -32.68 36.55 -1.22
CA LEU A 106 -33.17 35.27 -1.77
C LEU A 106 -33.08 34.06 -0.80
N LEU A 107 -33.32 34.29 0.50
CA LEU A 107 -33.72 33.24 1.44
C LEU A 107 -34.83 33.78 2.36
N PRO A 108 -35.98 33.07 2.54
CA PRO A 108 -37.01 33.44 3.49
C PRO A 108 -36.57 33.09 4.94
N PRO A 109 -37.14 33.75 5.96
CA PRO A 109 -36.67 33.61 7.33
C PRO A 109 -37.26 32.39 8.05
N SER A 110 -36.48 31.81 8.96
CA SER A 110 -37.01 31.13 10.14
C SER A 110 -36.26 31.66 11.36
N GLU A 111 -37.02 32.16 12.33
CA GLU A 111 -36.52 32.85 13.52
C GLU A 111 -36.06 31.87 14.61
N VAL A 112 -35.20 32.39 15.50
CA VAL A 112 -35.28 32.34 16.98
C VAL A 112 -33.90 32.12 17.59
N SER A 113 -33.49 33.05 18.47
CA SER A 113 -32.27 32.98 19.27
C SER A 113 -32.53 32.42 20.66
N GLU A 114 -31.58 31.61 21.14
CA GLU A 114 -31.10 31.50 22.53
C GLU A 114 -32.06 31.40 23.75
N LYS A 115 -31.72 30.39 24.58
CA LYS A 115 -31.76 30.32 26.07
C LYS A 115 -33.02 29.82 26.80
N LEU A 116 -32.80 28.65 27.42
CA LEU A 116 -33.42 28.05 28.62
C LEU A 116 -33.78 29.06 29.73
N PRO A 117 -34.79 28.82 30.60
CA PRO A 117 -34.81 27.61 31.46
C PRO A 117 -36.15 26.99 31.94
N ALA A 118 -36.03 25.72 32.36
CA ALA A 118 -36.67 25.04 33.51
C ALA A 118 -38.23 24.95 33.68
N ARG A 119 -38.63 23.69 33.92
CA ARG A 119 -39.52 23.19 35.01
C ARG A 119 -41.01 22.86 34.74
N GLU A 120 -41.34 21.62 35.11
CA GLU A 120 -42.57 21.11 35.75
C GLU A 120 -43.91 20.92 34.99
N SER A 121 -44.31 19.63 34.95
CA SER A 121 -45.62 19.08 35.36
C SER A 121 -46.81 19.03 34.39
N GLY A 122 -47.50 17.89 34.47
CA GLY A 122 -48.86 17.63 34.00
C GLY A 122 -49.06 17.55 32.48
N ASP A 123 -50.00 16.79 31.94
CA ASP A 123 -50.73 15.58 32.33
C ASP A 123 -51.77 15.35 31.20
N GLU A 124 -52.38 14.18 31.17
CA GLU A 124 -53.66 13.88 30.49
C GLU A 124 -53.77 13.76 28.94
N VAL A 125 -53.99 12.49 28.56
CA VAL A 125 -55.15 11.99 27.77
C VAL A 125 -55.11 12.07 26.23
N ALA A 126 -55.11 10.88 25.64
CA ALA A 126 -55.46 10.63 24.24
C ALA A 126 -56.99 10.50 24.05
N PRO A 127 -57.48 10.56 22.80
CA PRO A 127 -58.30 9.42 22.35
C PRO A 127 -58.01 8.94 20.91
N GLU A 128 -58.03 7.62 20.74
CA GLU A 128 -59.00 6.85 19.93
C GLU A 128 -59.94 7.62 18.96
N TYR A 129 -60.35 7.14 17.76
CA TYR A 129 -60.13 5.90 16.98
C TYR A 129 -60.69 6.13 15.53
N GLN A 130 -60.85 5.05 14.74
CA GLN A 130 -61.73 4.89 13.54
C GLN A 130 -61.09 5.10 12.14
N ILE A 131 -60.46 4.03 11.68
CA ILE A 131 -60.61 3.32 10.38
C ILE A 131 -61.81 3.76 9.50
N GLU A 132 -61.60 3.90 8.17
CA GLU A 132 -62.40 3.17 7.16
C GLU A 132 -61.69 3.04 5.79
N GLN A 133 -62.15 2.07 4.99
CA GLN A 133 -61.53 1.61 3.72
C GLN A 133 -62.46 1.86 2.53
N GLU A 134 -61.90 2.05 1.33
CA GLU A 134 -62.28 1.43 0.03
C GLU A 134 -61.35 2.02 -1.06
N SER A 135 -60.62 1.21 -1.84
CA SER A 135 -60.97 0.58 -3.14
C SER A 135 -61.14 1.61 -4.29
N ASP A 136 -60.73 1.38 -5.54
CA ASP A 136 -60.24 0.16 -6.18
C ASP A 136 -59.33 0.42 -7.42
N GLN A 137 -58.66 -0.63 -7.89
CA GLN A 137 -58.11 -0.89 -9.24
C GLN A 137 -57.94 0.25 -10.29
N ASN A 138 -56.70 0.49 -10.76
CA ASN A 138 -56.24 -0.03 -12.07
C ASN A 138 -54.71 0.11 -12.28
N GLY A 139 -54.13 -0.66 -13.23
CA GLY A 139 -52.77 -0.38 -13.77
C GLY A 139 -51.59 -1.21 -13.26
N LYS A 140 -51.72 -2.54 -13.17
CA LYS A 140 -50.57 -3.47 -13.00
C LYS A 140 -50.37 -4.37 -14.22
N GLU A 141 -49.94 -3.78 -15.33
CA GLU A 141 -49.47 -4.50 -16.53
C GLU A 141 -48.13 -3.92 -17.02
N GLU A 142 -47.01 -4.38 -16.43
CA GLU A 142 -45.68 -4.34 -17.09
C GLU A 142 -44.55 -5.12 -16.38
N LEU A 143 -44.82 -5.83 -15.27
CA LEU A 143 -43.78 -6.54 -14.48
C LEU A 143 -43.97 -8.06 -14.35
N ASN A 144 -44.86 -8.66 -15.15
CA ASN A 144 -45.08 -10.12 -15.16
C ASN A 144 -44.39 -10.87 -16.32
N ASP A 145 -43.82 -10.18 -17.31
CA ASP A 145 -43.35 -10.86 -18.54
C ASP A 145 -41.87 -11.28 -18.53
N ILE A 146 -41.05 -10.73 -17.62
CA ILE A 146 -39.63 -11.13 -17.46
C ILE A 146 -39.47 -12.34 -16.52
N ARG A 147 -40.48 -12.66 -15.69
CA ARG A 147 -40.44 -13.80 -14.76
C ARG A 147 -40.86 -15.14 -15.39
N LYS A 148 -41.21 -15.15 -16.68
CA LYS A 148 -41.75 -16.33 -17.39
C LYS A 148 -40.74 -17.11 -18.24
N GLN A 149 -39.46 -16.71 -18.26
CA GLN A 149 -38.41 -17.40 -19.03
C GLN A 149 -37.46 -18.32 -18.24
N LEU A 150 -37.54 -18.36 -16.90
CA LEU A 150 -36.73 -19.27 -16.08
C LEU A 150 -37.58 -19.99 -15.03
N GLY A 151 -38.46 -20.87 -15.52
CA GLY A 151 -39.15 -21.88 -14.73
C GLY A 151 -38.47 -23.25 -14.85
N ILE A 152 -37.80 -23.67 -13.77
CA ILE A 152 -38.04 -24.93 -13.03
C ILE A 152 -37.95 -26.26 -13.81
N ILE A 153 -37.00 -27.12 -13.38
CA ILE A 153 -37.33 -28.46 -12.81
C ILE A 153 -36.38 -28.75 -11.63
N GLU A 154 -36.92 -28.71 -10.41
CA GLU A 154 -36.57 -29.61 -9.29
C GLU A 154 -37.62 -30.77 -9.33
N GLU A 155 -37.52 -31.95 -8.70
CA GLU A 155 -36.89 -32.34 -7.44
C GLU A 155 -36.90 -33.89 -7.24
N THR A 156 -35.94 -34.49 -6.49
CA THR A 156 -36.00 -35.79 -5.71
C THR A 156 -36.32 -37.15 -6.44
N ILE A 157 -36.12 -38.40 -5.95
CA ILE A 157 -36.00 -39.08 -4.62
C ILE A 157 -35.00 -40.31 -4.67
N VAL A 158 -34.12 -40.42 -3.64
CA VAL A 158 -33.64 -41.60 -2.83
C VAL A 158 -33.37 -43.02 -3.45
N GLU A 159 -32.13 -43.55 -3.31
CA GLU A 159 -31.74 -44.73 -2.46
C GLU A 159 -30.21 -45.02 -2.48
N ASP A 160 -29.75 -46.03 -1.72
CA ASP A 160 -28.48 -46.12 -0.97
C ASP A 160 -27.28 -46.83 -1.70
N VAL A 161 -26.16 -46.99 -0.95
CA VAL A 161 -25.00 -47.91 -1.12
C VAL A 161 -23.68 -47.32 -1.67
N GLY A 162 -22.66 -47.31 -0.80
CA GLY A 162 -21.35 -47.89 -1.17
C GLY A 162 -20.13 -46.97 -1.43
N VAL A 163 -19.40 -46.63 -0.36
CA VAL A 163 -17.92 -46.64 -0.24
C VAL A 163 -17.01 -46.14 -1.41
N ARG A 164 -16.25 -45.08 -1.10
CA ARG A 164 -15.03 -44.53 -1.75
C ARG A 164 -14.04 -45.60 -2.34
N PRO A 165 -13.26 -45.30 -3.41
CA PRO A 165 -12.21 -44.29 -3.28
C PRO A 165 -11.87 -43.40 -4.51
N THR A 166 -11.01 -42.42 -4.21
CA THR A 166 -10.45 -41.37 -5.06
C THR A 166 -9.52 -41.84 -6.18
N GLN A 167 -9.55 -41.16 -7.33
CA GLN A 167 -8.35 -40.68 -8.03
C GLN A 167 -8.71 -39.53 -8.97
N GLN A 168 -8.03 -38.38 -8.83
CA GLN A 168 -8.05 -37.29 -9.81
C GLN A 168 -6.69 -37.24 -10.50
N ALA A 169 -6.72 -37.07 -11.82
CA ALA A 169 -5.57 -36.76 -12.64
C ALA A 169 -5.69 -35.32 -13.18
N GLU A 170 -4.65 -34.92 -13.92
CA GLU A 170 -4.53 -33.71 -14.74
C GLU A 170 -3.98 -32.43 -14.08
N SER A 171 -2.72 -32.21 -14.46
CA SER A 171 -1.79 -31.12 -14.19
C SER A 171 -2.10 -29.82 -14.92
N GLN A 172 -1.70 -28.68 -14.32
CA GLN A 172 -1.18 -27.53 -15.08
C GLN A 172 0.07 -26.89 -14.44
N CYS A 173 1.07 -26.65 -15.29
CA CYS A 173 2.04 -25.54 -15.37
C CYS A 173 2.64 -24.81 -14.14
N THR A 174 3.99 -24.67 -14.18
CA THR A 174 4.82 -23.52 -13.74
C THR A 174 4.96 -23.26 -12.22
N GLU A 175 6.05 -22.70 -11.65
CA GLU A 175 7.27 -22.03 -12.16
C GLU A 175 8.39 -21.93 -11.06
N LYS A 176 9.62 -21.49 -11.42
CA LYS A 176 10.68 -20.83 -10.58
C LYS A 176 11.26 -21.62 -9.38
N ALA A 177 12.54 -22.03 -9.32
CA ALA A 177 13.85 -21.32 -9.37
C ALA A 177 14.30 -20.61 -8.06
N VAL A 178 15.50 -20.94 -7.53
CA VAL A 178 16.65 -20.03 -7.19
C VAL A 178 17.76 -20.68 -6.31
N LYS A 179 19.00 -20.73 -6.87
CA LYS A 179 20.39 -20.59 -6.30
C LYS A 179 20.65 -20.89 -4.80
N LYS A 180 21.69 -21.69 -4.44
CA LYS A 180 23.11 -21.25 -4.35
C LYS A 180 24.13 -22.39 -4.05
N ARG A 181 25.28 -22.38 -4.77
CA ARG A 181 26.72 -22.61 -4.36
C ARG A 181 27.08 -23.79 -3.41
N LYS A 182 28.20 -24.54 -3.56
CA LYS A 182 29.55 -24.17 -4.06
C LYS A 182 30.49 -25.41 -4.23
N ARG A 183 31.34 -25.47 -5.30
CA ARG A 183 32.60 -26.27 -5.48
C ARG A 183 32.43 -27.82 -5.53
N LYS A 184 33.29 -28.63 -6.19
CA LYS A 184 34.62 -28.43 -6.85
C LYS A 184 34.87 -29.54 -7.92
N SER A 185 35.93 -29.38 -8.74
CA SER A 185 36.58 -30.36 -9.67
C SER A 185 35.74 -31.04 -10.75
N ASP A 186 36.23 -31.40 -11.93
CA ASP A 186 37.31 -30.97 -12.86
C ASP A 186 37.29 -32.04 -14.00
N THR A 187 37.86 -31.70 -15.15
CA THR A 187 38.04 -32.57 -16.36
C THR A 187 36.83 -32.85 -17.29
N SER A 188 37.00 -32.39 -18.53
CA SER A 188 36.26 -32.72 -19.77
C SER A 188 37.19 -33.63 -20.61
N PRO A 189 36.75 -34.37 -21.67
CA PRO A 189 36.11 -33.77 -22.85
C PRO A 189 34.97 -34.58 -23.51
N GLU A 190 33.86 -33.91 -23.83
CA GLU A 190 32.98 -34.32 -24.93
C GLU A 190 33.35 -33.55 -26.21
N LYS A 191 34.02 -34.23 -27.15
CA LYS A 191 34.07 -33.85 -28.57
C LYS A 191 34.01 -35.13 -29.41
N GLY A 192 32.82 -35.45 -29.92
CA GLY A 192 32.61 -36.73 -30.61
C GLY A 192 31.29 -36.85 -31.36
N LYS A 193 30.76 -35.76 -31.93
CA LYS A 193 29.52 -35.78 -32.75
C LYS A 193 29.48 -34.83 -33.96
N SER A 194 30.52 -34.03 -34.22
CA SER A 194 30.60 -33.16 -35.42
C SER A 194 31.58 -33.62 -36.51
N GLU A 195 32.49 -34.57 -36.24
CA GLU A 195 33.51 -34.99 -37.22
C GLU A 195 32.99 -35.85 -38.37
N LYS A 196 31.89 -36.59 -38.19
CA LYS A 196 31.29 -37.41 -39.27
C LYS A 196 30.67 -36.59 -40.42
N ALA A 197 30.52 -35.27 -40.26
CA ALA A 197 30.05 -34.37 -41.31
C ALA A 197 31.18 -33.64 -42.08
N ALA A 198 32.43 -33.68 -41.58
CA ALA A 198 33.57 -33.03 -42.22
C ALA A 198 34.31 -33.96 -43.20
N ILE A 199 34.45 -35.24 -42.85
CA ILE A 199 35.30 -36.21 -43.59
C ILE A 199 34.73 -36.55 -44.98
N LEU A 200 33.44 -36.31 -45.25
CA LEU A 200 32.83 -36.55 -46.57
C LEU A 200 32.94 -35.37 -47.56
N LYS A 201 33.61 -34.26 -47.20
CA LYS A 201 33.84 -33.11 -48.09
C LYS A 201 35.30 -32.91 -48.54
N GLU A 202 36.26 -33.61 -47.95
CA GLU A 202 37.69 -33.52 -48.31
C GLU A 202 38.22 -34.68 -49.17
N ALA A 203 37.35 -35.61 -49.59
CA ALA A 203 37.73 -36.70 -50.51
C ALA A 203 37.67 -36.32 -52.01
N HIS A 204 37.35 -35.07 -52.35
CA HIS A 204 37.15 -34.62 -53.74
C HIS A 204 38.21 -33.61 -54.24
N LEU A 205 39.38 -33.53 -53.59
CA LEU A 205 40.51 -32.72 -54.07
C LEU A 205 41.84 -33.49 -54.04
N ASN A 206 41.88 -34.67 -54.65
CA ASN A 206 43.12 -35.31 -55.09
C ASN A 206 42.91 -35.97 -56.45
N ASN A 207 43.14 -35.22 -57.53
CA ASN A 207 43.25 -35.74 -58.89
C ASN A 207 44.58 -36.52 -59.06
N LEU A 208 44.68 -37.67 -58.39
CA LEU A 208 45.58 -38.72 -58.82
C LEU A 208 44.90 -39.44 -59.99
N LEU A 209 45.19 -38.93 -61.20
CA LEU A 209 44.82 -39.55 -62.46
C LEU A 209 45.54 -40.90 -62.59
N ILE A 210 44.93 -41.95 -62.05
CA ILE A 210 45.27 -43.33 -62.38
C ILE A 210 44.81 -43.53 -63.84
N THR A 211 45.73 -43.34 -64.78
CA THR A 211 45.47 -43.41 -66.23
C THR A 211 45.47 -44.83 -66.78
N ASP A 212 45.79 -45.82 -65.95
CA ASP A 212 45.76 -47.24 -66.28
C ASP A 212 44.50 -47.92 -65.70
N ASP A 213 43.74 -48.61 -66.55
CA ASP A 213 42.48 -49.25 -66.15
C ASP A 213 42.69 -50.58 -65.39
N GLU A 214 43.83 -51.24 -65.57
CA GLU A 214 44.17 -52.46 -64.83
C GLU A 214 44.39 -52.13 -63.34
N THR A 215 45.12 -51.04 -63.06
CA THR A 215 45.33 -50.49 -61.72
C THR A 215 44.02 -50.07 -61.04
N LYS A 216 43.07 -49.47 -61.77
CA LYS A 216 41.74 -49.12 -61.20
C LYS A 216 40.93 -50.35 -60.79
N LYS A 217 41.03 -51.44 -61.55
CA LYS A 217 40.32 -52.70 -61.28
C LYS A 217 40.88 -53.36 -60.01
N LEU A 218 42.20 -53.45 -59.91
CA LEU A 218 42.90 -53.95 -58.71
C LEU A 218 42.56 -53.12 -57.46
N PHE A 219 42.51 -51.79 -57.58
CA PHE A 219 42.09 -50.92 -56.46
C PHE A 219 40.64 -51.19 -56.03
N HIS A 220 39.71 -51.35 -56.97
CA HIS A 220 38.32 -51.70 -56.66
C HIS A 220 38.17 -53.08 -56.01
N GLU A 221 38.94 -54.08 -56.44
CA GLU A 221 38.94 -55.42 -55.84
C GLU A 221 39.53 -55.40 -54.43
N SER A 222 40.64 -54.69 -54.21
CA SER A 222 41.22 -54.47 -52.88
C SER A 222 40.28 -53.72 -51.94
N LEU A 223 39.57 -52.69 -52.43
CA LEU A 223 38.59 -51.94 -51.65
C LEU A 223 37.39 -52.81 -51.27
N LYS A 224 36.86 -53.62 -52.20
CA LYS A 224 35.79 -54.59 -51.93
C LYS A 224 36.21 -55.63 -50.90
N ALA A 225 37.43 -56.18 -51.00
CA ALA A 225 37.96 -57.13 -50.03
C ALA A 225 38.11 -56.52 -48.62
N THR A 226 38.54 -55.24 -48.55
CA THR A 226 38.66 -54.50 -47.28
C THR A 226 37.30 -54.27 -46.63
N ILE A 227 36.32 -53.78 -47.40
CA ILE A 227 34.93 -53.57 -46.92
C ILE A 227 34.31 -54.89 -46.45
N ALA A 228 34.49 -55.99 -47.20
CA ALA A 228 34.00 -57.31 -46.80
C ALA A 228 34.62 -57.80 -45.48
N ARG A 229 35.91 -57.53 -45.25
CA ARG A 229 36.61 -57.87 -44.00
C ARG A 229 36.13 -57.05 -42.81
N GLU A 230 35.87 -55.75 -42.98
CA GLU A 230 35.29 -54.91 -41.91
C GLU A 230 33.85 -55.30 -41.58
N ALA A 231 33.03 -55.62 -42.60
CA ALA A 231 31.68 -56.14 -42.40
C ALA A 231 31.70 -57.46 -41.60
N ALA A 232 32.59 -58.39 -41.96
CA ALA A 232 32.74 -59.67 -41.24
C ALA A 232 33.21 -59.49 -39.78
N MET A 233 34.15 -58.58 -39.51
CA MET A 233 34.51 -58.25 -38.12
C MET A 233 33.34 -57.63 -37.36
N THR A 234 32.60 -56.71 -37.98
CA THR A 234 31.45 -56.04 -37.35
C THR A 234 30.38 -57.06 -36.95
N GLU A 235 30.07 -58.03 -37.80
CA GLU A 235 29.10 -59.09 -37.48
C GLU A 235 29.62 -60.04 -36.39
N TYR A 236 30.92 -60.39 -36.38
CA TYR A 236 31.54 -61.17 -35.31
C TYR A 236 31.43 -60.47 -33.95
N TYR A 237 31.79 -59.18 -33.87
CA TYR A 237 31.68 -58.41 -32.63
C TYR A 237 30.22 -58.26 -32.19
N ARG A 238 29.29 -57.99 -33.12
CA ARG A 238 27.85 -57.92 -32.85
C ARG A 238 27.29 -59.22 -32.27
N MET A 239 27.67 -60.39 -32.81
CA MET A 239 27.30 -61.68 -32.23
C MET A 239 27.89 -61.88 -30.82
N LYS A 240 29.15 -61.47 -30.61
CA LYS A 240 29.82 -61.59 -29.30
C LYS A 240 29.18 -60.70 -28.23
N THR A 241 28.84 -59.45 -28.56
CA THR A 241 28.12 -58.54 -27.65
C THR A 241 26.75 -59.11 -27.29
N LYS A 242 26.00 -59.60 -28.28
CA LYS A 242 24.66 -60.17 -28.04
C LYS A 242 24.68 -61.42 -27.14
N LYS A 243 25.76 -62.21 -27.19
CA LYS A 243 25.97 -63.31 -26.23
C LYS A 243 26.21 -62.81 -24.80
N ILE A 244 27.02 -61.75 -24.64
CA ILE A 244 27.29 -61.16 -23.32
C ILE A 244 26.03 -60.50 -22.74
N GLU A 245 25.23 -59.81 -23.57
CA GLU A 245 23.93 -59.24 -23.18
C GLU A 245 22.99 -60.33 -22.65
N LEU A 246 22.83 -61.45 -23.37
CA LEU A 246 22.00 -62.59 -22.94
C LEU A 246 22.51 -63.28 -21.66
N GLU A 247 23.83 -63.30 -21.42
CA GLU A 247 24.40 -63.82 -20.17
C GLU A 247 24.20 -62.82 -19.01
N MET A 248 24.20 -61.51 -19.28
CA MET A 248 23.93 -60.46 -18.28
C MET A 248 22.45 -60.35 -17.89
N GLU A 249 21.51 -60.38 -18.86
CA GLU A 249 20.05 -60.38 -18.59
C GLU A 249 19.63 -61.52 -17.66
N ARG A 250 20.33 -62.67 -17.72
CA ARG A 250 20.08 -63.82 -16.85
C ARG A 250 20.55 -63.62 -15.40
N PHE A 251 21.54 -62.76 -15.16
CA PHE A 251 22.08 -62.48 -13.83
C PHE A 251 21.49 -61.23 -13.16
N GLU A 252 21.00 -60.27 -13.94
CA GLU A 252 20.46 -59.01 -13.46
C GLU A 252 19.37 -59.14 -12.38
N PRO A 253 18.28 -59.93 -12.57
CA PRO A 253 17.23 -60.04 -11.54
C PRO A 253 17.72 -60.69 -10.24
N VAL A 254 18.65 -61.66 -10.32
CA VAL A 254 19.22 -62.32 -9.13
C VAL A 254 20.13 -61.34 -8.37
N MET A 255 20.99 -60.61 -9.08
CA MET A 255 21.88 -59.62 -8.48
C MET A 255 21.11 -58.44 -7.88
N MET A 256 20.08 -57.94 -8.57
CA MET A 256 19.24 -56.86 -8.06
C MET A 256 18.41 -57.30 -6.84
N SER A 257 17.84 -58.51 -6.84
CA SER A 257 17.18 -59.06 -5.65
C SER A 257 18.13 -59.26 -4.47
N PHE A 258 19.37 -59.71 -4.72
CA PHE A 258 20.39 -59.85 -3.68
C PHE A 258 20.85 -58.51 -3.10
N LEU A 259 21.06 -57.49 -3.95
CA LEU A 259 21.37 -56.13 -3.52
C LEU A 259 20.21 -55.50 -2.73
N TYR A 260 18.96 -55.70 -3.16
CA TYR A 260 17.79 -55.22 -2.45
C TYR A 260 17.63 -55.89 -1.08
N PHE A 261 17.89 -57.20 -0.99
CA PHE A 261 17.92 -57.95 0.27
C PHE A 261 19.04 -57.45 1.21
N LEU A 262 20.26 -57.27 0.70
CA LEU A 262 21.36 -56.69 1.47
C LEU A 262 21.03 -55.29 1.97
N GLN A 263 20.40 -54.45 1.14
CA GLN A 263 20.00 -53.10 1.51
C GLN A 263 18.90 -53.09 2.57
N LEU A 264 17.97 -54.05 2.53
CA LEU A 264 16.96 -54.31 3.56
C LEU A 264 17.61 -54.74 4.88
N VAL A 265 18.52 -55.71 4.86
CA VAL A 265 19.23 -56.20 6.06
C VAL A 265 20.13 -55.13 6.66
N ASN A 266 20.84 -54.34 5.85
CA ASN A 266 21.75 -53.31 6.32
C ASN A 266 21.01 -52.06 6.87
N ASN A 267 19.81 -51.77 6.35
CA ASN A 267 18.93 -50.73 6.92
C ASN A 267 18.04 -51.25 8.07
N TRP A 268 17.97 -52.57 8.30
CA TRP A 268 17.16 -53.17 9.37
C TRP A 268 17.47 -52.58 10.76
N PRO A 269 18.74 -52.37 11.19
CA PRO A 269 19.04 -51.76 12.49
C PRO A 269 18.48 -50.34 12.62
N GLN A 270 18.46 -49.56 11.53
CA GLN A 270 17.85 -48.22 11.51
C GLN A 270 16.33 -48.28 11.57
N MET A 271 15.70 -49.24 10.87
CA MET A 271 14.26 -49.48 10.92
C MET A 271 13.79 -49.99 12.30
N ILE A 272 14.58 -50.84 12.97
CA ILE A 272 14.35 -51.20 14.37
C ILE A 272 14.52 -49.98 15.26
N MET A 273 15.61 -49.20 15.14
CA MET A 273 15.78 -47.99 15.98
C MET A 273 14.65 -46.97 15.79
N LEU A 274 14.17 -46.76 14.56
CA LEU A 274 13.04 -45.88 14.26
C LEU A 274 11.72 -46.41 14.86
N SER A 275 11.45 -47.71 14.72
CA SER A 275 10.25 -48.31 15.29
C SER A 275 10.31 -48.41 16.82
N TRP A 276 11.46 -48.72 17.43
CA TRP A 276 11.63 -48.74 18.89
C TRP A 276 11.58 -47.35 19.51
N ASN A 277 12.17 -46.32 18.87
CA ASN A 277 11.97 -44.93 19.32
C ASN A 277 10.49 -44.54 19.28
N ASN A 278 9.76 -44.91 18.23
CA ASN A 278 8.32 -44.64 18.14
C ASN A 278 7.47 -45.50 19.10
N LEU A 279 7.96 -46.64 19.61
CA LEU A 279 7.23 -47.52 20.52
C LEU A 279 7.53 -47.26 22.01
N ILE A 280 8.74 -46.82 22.34
CA ILE A 280 9.20 -46.56 23.72
C ILE A 280 9.12 -45.06 24.05
N ASN A 281 9.41 -44.20 23.08
CA ASN A 281 9.29 -42.75 23.20
C ASN A 281 8.15 -42.23 22.31
N THR A 282 6.91 -42.60 22.62
CA THR A 282 5.82 -41.63 22.47
C THR A 282 5.91 -40.67 23.67
N PRO A 283 6.54 -39.48 23.56
CA PRO A 283 6.22 -38.44 24.51
C PRO A 283 4.71 -38.22 24.40
N GLN A 284 4.01 -38.36 25.52
CA GLN A 284 2.58 -38.07 25.60
C GLN A 284 2.40 -36.65 25.08
N LYS A 285 1.84 -36.51 23.86
CA LYS A 285 1.96 -35.27 23.08
C LYS A 285 1.38 -34.13 23.92
N ALA A 286 2.25 -33.24 24.39
CA ALA A 286 1.84 -32.14 25.23
C ALA A 286 0.87 -31.27 24.42
N LEU A 287 -0.30 -31.02 25.00
CA LEU A 287 -1.35 -30.21 24.37
C LEU A 287 -0.79 -28.81 24.08
N GLU A 288 -0.82 -28.40 22.82
CA GLU A 288 -0.33 -27.08 22.41
C GLU A 288 -1.37 -26.02 22.83
N ILE A 289 -0.97 -25.05 23.65
CA ILE A 289 -1.79 -23.86 23.94
C ILE A 289 -1.55 -22.84 22.84
N ARG A 290 -2.53 -22.66 21.95
CA ARG A 290 -2.46 -21.62 20.92
C ARG A 290 -2.93 -20.29 21.47
N ALA A 291 -2.09 -19.27 21.32
CA ALA A 291 -2.35 -17.90 21.76
C ALA A 291 -2.57 -16.96 20.57
N TYR A 292 -3.72 -16.28 20.53
CA TYR A 292 -4.08 -15.32 19.47
C TYR A 292 -4.65 -14.03 20.06
N GLY A 293 -4.11 -12.87 19.69
CA GLY A 293 -4.67 -11.58 20.12
C GLY A 293 -6.03 -11.28 19.48
N ASN A 294 -6.87 -10.51 20.17
CA ASN A 294 -7.87 -9.70 19.50
C ASN A 294 -7.16 -8.77 18.51
N ARG A 295 -7.73 -8.65 17.31
CA ARG A 295 -6.98 -8.27 16.11
C ARG A 295 -6.89 -6.76 15.92
N SER A 296 -7.81 -6.00 16.48
CA SER A 296 -8.07 -4.60 16.10
C SER A 296 -8.34 -3.70 17.31
N TYR A 297 -7.57 -2.63 17.44
CA TYR A 297 -7.75 -1.56 18.43
C TYR A 297 -7.81 -0.20 17.73
N GLN A 298 -8.67 0.70 18.22
CA GLN A 298 -8.70 2.12 17.81
C GLN A 298 -8.06 2.92 18.94
N TRP A 299 -7.06 3.74 18.62
CA TRP A 299 -6.29 4.59 19.55
C TRP A 299 -6.30 6.03 19.02
N ASN A 300 -7.47 6.67 19.00
CA ASN A 300 -7.66 8.01 18.44
C ASN A 300 -7.53 9.10 19.51
N THR A 301 -7.69 8.75 20.78
CA THR A 301 -7.57 9.61 21.96
C THR A 301 -6.64 8.99 23.00
N VAL A 302 -6.33 9.76 24.05
CA VAL A 302 -5.52 9.28 25.19
C VAL A 302 -6.26 8.23 26.03
N ASP A 303 -7.59 8.27 26.06
CA ASP A 303 -8.42 7.38 26.87
C ASP A 303 -8.66 6.02 26.19
N ASP A 304 -8.49 5.95 24.87
CA ASP A 304 -8.52 4.70 24.10
C ASP A 304 -7.34 3.75 24.41
N ILE A 305 -6.27 4.26 25.03
CA ILE A 305 -5.03 3.48 25.28
C ILE A 305 -5.25 2.42 26.35
N GLN A 306 -5.35 1.17 25.90
CA GLN A 306 -5.42 -0.01 26.76
C GLN A 306 -4.02 -0.49 27.15
N SER A 307 -3.80 -0.73 28.45
CA SER A 307 -2.54 -1.26 29.00
C SER A 307 -2.34 -2.78 28.79
N THR A 308 -3.38 -3.45 28.29
CA THR A 308 -3.43 -4.88 27.99
C THR A 308 -4.17 -5.11 26.68
N ILE A 309 -3.84 -6.19 25.99
CA ILE A 309 -4.58 -6.70 24.84
C ILE A 309 -5.21 -8.05 25.18
N SER A 310 -6.40 -8.32 24.65
CA SER A 310 -7.10 -9.58 24.87
C SER A 310 -6.42 -10.68 24.08
N VAL A 311 -6.01 -11.77 24.73
CA VAL A 311 -5.39 -12.95 24.10
C VAL A 311 -6.30 -14.15 24.32
N PHE A 312 -6.80 -14.73 23.22
CA PHE A 312 -7.43 -16.04 23.19
C PHE A 312 -6.38 -17.11 23.42
N LEU A 313 -6.57 -17.94 24.44
CA LEU A 313 -5.82 -19.17 24.67
C LEU A 313 -6.73 -20.36 24.35
N SER A 314 -6.25 -21.33 23.56
CA SER A 314 -7.09 -22.42 23.09
C SER A 314 -6.34 -23.73 22.87
N VAL A 315 -6.93 -24.83 23.35
CA VAL A 315 -6.59 -26.22 22.98
C VAL A 315 -7.69 -26.88 22.15
N CYS A 316 -8.69 -26.11 21.69
CA CYS A 316 -9.87 -26.62 20.97
C CYS A 316 -9.58 -27.30 19.62
N HIS A 317 -8.33 -27.24 19.16
CA HIS A 317 -7.88 -27.91 17.93
C HIS A 317 -7.40 -29.35 18.19
N GLU A 318 -7.24 -29.76 19.45
CA GLU A 318 -6.88 -31.13 19.86
C GLU A 318 -7.92 -31.75 20.81
N VAL A 319 -8.72 -30.94 21.51
CA VAL A 319 -9.73 -31.40 22.49
C VAL A 319 -11.06 -30.67 22.31
N GLU A 320 -12.13 -31.42 22.07
CA GLU A 320 -13.49 -30.87 21.97
C GLU A 320 -14.10 -30.53 23.34
N ASN A 321 -15.07 -29.61 23.32
CA ASN A 321 -15.87 -29.29 24.51
C ASN A 321 -16.79 -30.47 24.88
N SER A 322 -16.79 -30.85 26.16
CA SER A 322 -17.68 -31.89 26.67
C SER A 322 -18.18 -31.52 28.07
N LYS A 323 -19.46 -31.85 28.35
CA LYS A 323 -20.10 -31.57 29.65
C LYS A 323 -19.35 -32.22 30.82
N ASP A 324 -18.69 -33.35 30.56
CA ASP A 324 -17.88 -34.12 31.50
C ASP A 324 -16.50 -33.52 31.82
N LEU A 325 -16.01 -32.59 30.99
CA LEU A 325 -14.67 -32.01 31.08
C LEU A 325 -14.69 -30.65 31.77
N ARG A 326 -13.61 -30.34 32.49
CA ARG A 326 -13.33 -29.01 33.02
C ARG A 326 -11.88 -28.65 32.73
N PHE A 327 -11.69 -27.45 32.17
CA PHE A 327 -10.41 -26.88 31.79
C PHE A 327 -10.04 -25.81 32.81
N SER A 328 -9.03 -26.09 33.64
CA SER A 328 -8.49 -25.16 34.65
C SER A 328 -7.22 -24.52 34.11
N TRP A 329 -7.29 -23.21 33.88
CA TRP A 329 -6.22 -22.40 33.32
C TRP A 329 -5.57 -21.56 34.42
N GLU A 330 -4.28 -21.71 34.66
CA GLU A 330 -3.50 -20.89 35.58
C GLU A 330 -2.51 -20.05 34.77
N ILE A 331 -2.62 -18.72 34.86
CA ILE A 331 -1.82 -17.78 34.08
C ILE A 331 -0.88 -17.03 35.01
N TYR A 332 0.42 -17.11 34.72
CA TYR A 332 1.49 -16.49 35.48
C TYR A 332 2.13 -15.35 34.68
N LYS A 333 2.40 -14.22 35.34
CA LYS A 333 3.20 -13.09 34.85
C LYS A 333 4.66 -13.30 35.23
N ASN A 334 5.60 -12.96 34.33
CA ASN A 334 7.04 -13.14 34.56
C ASN A 334 7.38 -14.57 35.04
N GLN A 335 6.70 -15.58 34.50
CA GLN A 335 6.82 -17.03 34.80
C GLN A 335 6.44 -17.49 36.22
N ASP A 336 6.50 -16.63 37.24
CA ASP A 336 6.39 -17.02 38.66
C ASP A 336 5.17 -16.42 39.40
N TYR A 337 4.63 -15.28 38.98
CA TYR A 337 3.53 -14.61 39.69
C TYR A 337 2.16 -15.01 39.14
N LEU A 338 1.36 -15.78 39.89
CA LEU A 338 -0.01 -16.15 39.49
C LEU A 338 -0.88 -14.89 39.35
N ASP A 339 -1.28 -14.56 38.12
CA ASP A 339 -2.16 -13.43 37.80
C ASP A 339 -3.64 -13.81 37.93
N ARG A 340 -3.99 -15.03 37.51
CA ARG A 340 -5.37 -15.55 37.55
C ARG A 340 -5.41 -17.06 37.40
N SER A 341 -6.42 -17.67 38.03
CA SER A 341 -6.85 -19.04 37.77
C SER A 341 -8.30 -19.02 37.30
N ILE A 342 -8.62 -19.75 36.23
CA ILE A 342 -9.93 -19.76 35.57
C ILE A 342 -10.31 -21.20 35.21
N THR A 343 -11.35 -21.73 35.86
CA THR A 343 -11.93 -23.04 35.51
C THR A 343 -13.19 -22.87 34.67
N THR A 344 -13.24 -23.47 33.49
CA THR A 344 -14.40 -23.39 32.58
C THR A 344 -14.74 -24.76 31.97
N PRO A 345 -15.95 -24.97 31.43
CA PRO A 345 -16.26 -26.12 30.59
C PRO A 345 -15.70 -26.02 29.15
N ASN A 346 -15.04 -24.91 28.81
CA ASN A 346 -14.59 -24.61 27.46
C ASN A 346 -13.07 -24.85 27.27
N CYS A 347 -12.70 -25.44 26.14
CA CYS A 347 -11.32 -25.65 25.68
C CYS A 347 -10.55 -24.35 25.33
N SER A 348 -11.14 -23.18 25.57
CA SER A 348 -10.53 -21.87 25.31
C SER A 348 -11.02 -20.78 26.25
N ILE A 349 -10.16 -19.81 26.53
CA ILE A 349 -10.44 -18.61 27.34
C ILE A 349 -9.89 -17.35 26.68
N VAL A 350 -10.35 -16.17 27.12
CA VAL A 350 -9.81 -14.87 26.73
C VAL A 350 -9.19 -14.20 27.95
N VAL A 351 -7.93 -13.77 27.83
CA VAL A 351 -7.14 -13.21 28.93
C VAL A 351 -6.56 -11.86 28.53
N PRO A 352 -6.77 -10.76 29.30
CA PRO A 352 -6.05 -9.51 29.07
C PRO A 352 -4.56 -9.69 29.46
N MET A 353 -3.66 -9.52 28.49
CA MET A 353 -2.22 -9.64 28.64
C MET A 353 -1.52 -8.32 28.29
N SER A 354 -0.54 -7.90 29.08
CA SER A 354 0.25 -6.71 28.79
C SER A 354 1.30 -6.99 27.72
N THR A 355 1.48 -6.06 26.78
CA THR A 355 2.49 -6.12 25.71
C THR A 355 3.93 -5.98 26.22
N LYS A 356 4.12 -5.70 27.52
CA LYS A 356 5.43 -5.40 28.14
C LYS A 356 6.13 -6.62 28.76
N ILE A 357 5.39 -7.67 29.15
CA ILE A 357 5.91 -8.81 29.94
C ILE A 357 5.52 -10.16 29.33
N ASP A 358 6.38 -11.15 29.52
CA ASP A 358 6.11 -12.53 29.12
C ASP A 358 5.20 -13.23 30.16
N TYR A 359 4.47 -14.23 29.69
CA TYR A 359 3.49 -15.00 30.44
C TYR A 359 3.82 -16.50 30.40
N ARG A 360 3.26 -17.25 31.34
CA ARG A 360 3.27 -18.72 31.35
C ARG A 360 1.85 -19.21 31.63
N ALA A 361 1.35 -20.14 30.84
CA ALA A 361 0.01 -20.69 30.99
C ALA A 361 0.10 -22.19 31.26
N ILE A 362 -0.45 -22.61 32.39
CA ILE A 362 -0.64 -24.02 32.76
C ILE A 362 -2.12 -24.35 32.55
N LEU A 363 -2.40 -25.43 31.83
CA LEU A 363 -3.73 -25.97 31.64
C LEU A 363 -3.83 -27.37 32.24
N LYS A 364 -4.81 -27.57 33.11
CA LYS A 364 -5.21 -28.87 33.67
C LYS A 364 -6.60 -29.25 33.16
N ILE A 365 -6.71 -30.37 32.44
CA ILE A 365 -7.99 -30.93 31.99
C ILE A 365 -8.42 -32.01 32.99
N THR A 366 -9.62 -31.88 33.55
CA THR A 366 -10.16 -32.81 34.54
C THR A 366 -11.48 -33.43 34.09
N LYS A 367 -11.71 -34.69 34.49
CA LYS A 367 -12.98 -35.42 34.35
C LYS A 367 -13.30 -36.11 35.67
N LYS A 368 -14.50 -35.86 36.23
CA LYS A 368 -14.92 -36.41 37.54
C LYS A 368 -13.83 -36.24 38.63
N SER A 369 -13.27 -35.04 38.73
CA SER A 369 -12.18 -34.66 39.66
C SER A 369 -10.82 -35.36 39.49
N LYS A 370 -10.63 -36.20 38.45
CA LYS A 370 -9.31 -36.72 38.06
C LYS A 370 -8.70 -35.87 36.96
N ILE A 371 -7.43 -35.46 37.13
CA ILE A 371 -6.64 -34.82 36.05
C ILE A 371 -6.38 -35.88 34.97
N LEU A 372 -6.74 -35.56 33.73
CA LEU A 372 -6.48 -36.38 32.54
C LEU A 372 -5.22 -35.93 31.82
N PHE A 373 -5.03 -34.62 31.73
CA PHE A 373 -3.90 -33.99 31.07
C PHE A 373 -3.49 -32.71 31.81
N GLU A 374 -2.19 -32.44 31.82
CA GLU A 374 -1.59 -31.19 32.25
C GLU A 374 -0.56 -30.76 31.19
N THR A 375 -0.57 -29.48 30.83
CA THR A 375 0.38 -28.89 29.87
C THR A 375 0.76 -27.49 30.35
N ASP A 376 1.97 -27.05 30.01
CA ASP A 376 2.55 -25.78 30.41
C ASP A 376 3.24 -25.14 29.21
N GLN A 377 2.94 -23.88 28.93
CA GLN A 377 3.51 -23.16 27.81
C GLN A 377 3.88 -21.72 28.17
N ASN A 378 5.13 -21.35 27.85
CA ASN A 378 5.58 -19.97 27.84
C ASN A 378 4.91 -19.22 26.68
N ILE A 379 4.18 -18.16 27.01
CA ILE A 379 3.52 -17.26 26.08
C ILE A 379 4.35 -15.97 26.05
N LYS A 380 5.02 -15.73 24.92
CA LYS A 380 5.75 -14.47 24.71
C LYS A 380 4.80 -13.28 24.79
N LYS A 381 5.30 -12.16 25.31
CA LYS A 381 4.59 -10.88 25.38
C LYS A 381 3.94 -10.56 24.04
N PRO A 382 2.65 -10.20 24.00
CA PRO A 382 1.97 -10.02 22.72
C PRO A 382 2.58 -8.85 21.94
N SER A 383 2.90 -9.09 20.67
CA SER A 383 3.30 -8.03 19.74
C SER A 383 2.06 -7.33 19.23
N LEU A 384 2.03 -6.00 19.36
CA LEU A 384 0.99 -5.12 18.86
C LEU A 384 1.61 -4.21 17.81
N TYR A 385 1.12 -4.27 16.57
CA TYR A 385 1.53 -3.35 15.52
C TYR A 385 0.74 -2.05 15.64
N TRP A 386 1.41 -0.91 15.78
CA TRP A 386 0.74 0.39 15.81
C TRP A 386 0.87 1.09 14.46
N LEU A 387 -0.25 1.23 13.76
CA LEU A 387 -0.39 2.05 12.56
C LEU A 387 -0.98 3.41 12.92
N ALA A 388 -0.32 4.49 12.56
CA ALA A 388 -0.89 5.84 12.60
C ALA A 388 -1.22 6.32 11.19
N ALA A 389 -2.18 7.24 11.06
CA ALA A 389 -2.52 7.89 9.81
C ALA A 389 -2.83 9.37 10.07
N LEU A 390 -2.01 10.25 9.49
CA LEU A 390 -2.21 11.70 9.46
C LEU A 390 -2.56 12.12 8.02
N GLY A 391 -3.08 13.33 7.86
CA GLY A 391 -3.24 13.98 6.57
C GLY A 391 -4.57 14.68 6.35
N ASP A 392 -4.88 14.89 5.09
CA ASP A 392 -6.05 15.63 4.60
C ASP A 392 -7.26 14.72 4.26
N SER A 393 -8.24 15.30 3.55
CA SER A 393 -9.46 14.64 3.09
C SER A 393 -9.23 13.40 2.22
N PHE A 394 -8.10 13.34 1.51
CA PHE A 394 -7.73 12.20 0.67
C PHE A 394 -7.43 10.97 1.54
N SER A 395 -6.89 11.17 2.74
CA SER A 395 -6.70 10.11 3.73
C SER A 395 -7.92 9.88 4.63
N SER A 396 -8.73 10.91 4.96
CA SER A 396 -9.91 10.73 5.82
C SER A 396 -11.00 9.86 5.17
N GLY A 397 -11.16 9.98 3.84
CA GLY A 397 -12.19 9.26 3.08
C GLY A 397 -13.40 10.11 2.70
N GLN A 398 -13.24 11.43 2.61
CA GLN A 398 -14.29 12.34 2.16
C GLN A 398 -14.89 11.89 0.81
N GLY A 399 -16.21 12.08 0.62
CA GLY A 399 -16.95 11.54 -0.52
C GLY A 399 -17.30 10.04 -0.42
N ASN A 400 -16.98 9.38 0.70
CA ASN A 400 -17.26 7.95 0.93
C ASN A 400 -17.78 7.68 2.35
N PRO A 401 -18.92 8.24 2.78
CA PRO A 401 -19.49 7.97 4.10
C PRO A 401 -19.72 6.48 4.32
N ASP A 402 -19.72 6.03 5.57
CA ASP A 402 -19.95 4.64 5.97
C ASP A 402 -21.34 4.17 5.52
N LYS A 403 -22.36 5.00 5.78
CA LYS A 403 -23.69 4.87 5.16
C LYS A 403 -24.00 6.16 4.40
N PRO A 404 -24.41 6.08 3.12
CA PRO A 404 -24.83 7.27 2.38
C PRO A 404 -26.13 7.84 2.95
N ILE A 405 -26.47 9.06 2.52
CA ILE A 405 -27.79 9.65 2.79
C ILE A 405 -28.92 8.69 2.39
N GLY A 406 -29.92 8.64 3.27
CA GLY A 406 -31.18 7.91 3.09
C GLY A 406 -32.37 8.85 3.16
N ASN A 407 -33.59 8.31 3.07
CA ASN A 407 -34.82 9.10 3.18
C ASN A 407 -34.92 9.75 4.57
N GLY A 408 -34.57 11.04 4.65
CA GLY A 408 -34.59 11.82 5.89
C GLY A 408 -33.41 11.58 6.84
N THR A 409 -32.37 10.87 6.42
CA THR A 409 -31.19 10.60 7.28
C THR A 409 -29.91 11.12 6.63
N GLU A 410 -29.12 11.87 7.40
CA GLU A 410 -27.80 12.36 7.02
C GLU A 410 -26.80 11.21 6.83
N ALA A 411 -25.65 11.52 6.22
CA ALA A 411 -24.62 10.54 5.93
C ALA A 411 -23.87 10.11 7.21
N GLU A 412 -23.73 8.81 7.44
CA GLU A 412 -23.03 8.29 8.63
C GLU A 412 -21.52 8.24 8.37
N TRP A 413 -20.74 8.75 9.32
CA TRP A 413 -19.27 8.77 9.30
C TRP A 413 -18.68 8.07 10.53
N LEU A 414 -17.43 7.65 10.45
CA LEU A 414 -16.66 7.27 11.64
C LEU A 414 -16.31 8.52 12.48
N ASP A 415 -16.10 9.65 11.80
CA ASP A 415 -16.05 10.99 12.39
C ASP A 415 -16.57 11.98 11.34
N GLU A 416 -17.61 12.71 11.70
CA GLU A 416 -18.30 13.61 10.77
C GLU A 416 -17.48 14.88 10.49
N THR A 417 -16.96 15.53 11.53
CA THR A 417 -16.19 16.79 11.43
C THR A 417 -14.98 16.65 10.49
N CYS A 418 -14.25 15.55 10.60
CA CYS A 418 -13.09 15.25 9.77
C CYS A 418 -13.42 14.43 8.52
N HIS A 419 -14.68 14.04 8.31
CA HIS A 419 -15.14 13.07 7.31
C HIS A 419 -14.28 11.78 7.30
N ARG A 420 -13.97 11.23 8.49
CA ARG A 420 -13.27 9.94 8.60
C ARG A 420 -14.24 8.82 8.26
N SER A 421 -13.80 7.88 7.43
CA SER A 421 -14.62 6.77 6.92
C SER A 421 -13.90 5.42 7.04
N LYS A 422 -14.64 4.34 7.29
CA LYS A 422 -14.15 2.96 7.24
C LYS A 422 -13.82 2.51 5.81
N LYS A 423 -14.29 3.25 4.80
CA LYS A 423 -13.97 3.05 3.37
C LYS A 423 -12.68 3.76 2.93
N SER A 424 -12.06 4.54 3.82
CA SER A 424 -10.78 5.22 3.55
C SER A 424 -9.60 4.26 3.40
N PHE A 425 -8.58 4.63 2.62
CA PHE A 425 -7.41 3.75 2.44
C PHE A 425 -6.61 3.49 3.73
N PRO A 426 -6.50 4.41 4.73
CA PRO A 426 -5.82 4.10 5.97
C PRO A 426 -6.58 3.08 6.81
N TYR A 427 -7.91 3.22 6.93
CA TYR A 427 -8.74 2.25 7.66
C TYR A 427 -8.75 0.88 6.97
N LEU A 428 -8.82 0.84 5.64
CA LEU A 428 -8.76 -0.41 4.87
C LEU A 428 -7.38 -1.09 4.99
N ALA A 429 -6.28 -0.32 5.05
CA ALA A 429 -4.95 -0.87 5.29
C ALA A 429 -4.82 -1.43 6.72
N PHE A 430 -5.37 -0.73 7.71
CA PHE A 430 -5.51 -1.22 9.08
C PHE A 430 -6.31 -2.53 9.14
N ALA A 431 -7.49 -2.60 8.52
CA ALA A 431 -8.35 -3.78 8.53
C ALA A 431 -7.67 -5.01 7.89
N LYS A 432 -6.86 -4.80 6.85
CA LYS A 432 -6.03 -5.84 6.22
C LYS A 432 -4.85 -6.29 7.10
N ASN A 433 -4.27 -5.38 7.88
CA ASN A 433 -3.17 -5.71 8.79
C ASN A 433 -3.67 -6.43 10.05
N SER A 434 -4.75 -5.94 10.65
CA SER A 434 -5.40 -6.55 11.82
C SER A 434 -5.81 -7.99 11.56
N ALA A 435 -6.30 -8.30 10.35
CA ALA A 435 -6.59 -9.67 9.94
C ALA A 435 -5.40 -10.65 10.09
N LYS A 436 -4.15 -10.18 10.03
CA LYS A 436 -2.91 -10.98 10.13
C LYS A 436 -2.17 -10.84 11.47
N THR A 437 -2.23 -9.67 12.11
CA THR A 437 -1.42 -9.33 13.29
C THR A 437 -2.20 -8.36 14.17
N PRO A 438 -2.25 -8.55 15.51
CA PRO A 438 -2.89 -7.60 16.42
C PRO A 438 -2.40 -6.17 16.12
N THR A 439 -3.33 -5.30 15.73
CA THR A 439 -3.02 -3.95 15.25
C THR A 439 -3.81 -2.90 16.03
N ALA A 440 -3.11 -1.88 16.53
CA ALA A 440 -3.70 -0.63 16.99
C ALA A 440 -3.64 0.42 15.88
N PHE A 441 -4.69 1.23 15.79
CA PHE A 441 -4.84 2.23 14.73
C PHE A 441 -5.18 3.61 15.29
N THR A 442 -4.33 4.58 14.99
CA THR A 442 -4.54 6.00 15.31
C THR A 442 -4.87 6.74 14.03
N PHE A 443 -6.15 7.04 13.81
CA PHE A 443 -6.65 7.64 12.58
C PHE A 443 -6.95 9.12 12.80
N LEU A 444 -6.00 10.00 12.49
CA LEU A 444 -6.09 11.45 12.75
C LEU A 444 -6.22 12.30 11.48
N SER A 445 -6.17 11.69 10.29
CA SER A 445 -6.44 12.38 9.02
C SER A 445 -7.78 13.10 9.03
N CYS A 446 -7.82 14.33 8.52
CA CYS A 446 -8.96 15.22 8.65
C CYS A 446 -9.17 16.07 7.39
N SER A 447 -10.41 16.17 6.91
CA SER A 447 -10.75 17.01 5.76
C SER A 447 -10.33 18.47 5.95
N GLY A 448 -9.82 19.09 4.89
CA GLY A 448 -9.33 20.49 4.92
C GLY A 448 -8.02 20.72 5.68
N ALA A 449 -7.39 19.69 6.26
CA ALA A 449 -6.12 19.85 6.96
C ALA A 449 -5.00 20.36 6.05
N SER A 450 -4.45 21.53 6.39
CA SER A 450 -3.17 22.03 5.88
C SER A 450 -2.05 21.74 6.87
N VAL A 451 -0.80 22.02 6.49
CA VAL A 451 0.37 21.89 7.37
C VAL A 451 0.18 22.74 8.63
N GLU A 452 -0.10 24.04 8.49
CA GLU A 452 -0.21 24.96 9.64
C GLU A 452 -1.45 24.73 10.48
N ASN A 453 -2.61 24.52 9.85
CA ASN A 453 -3.90 24.55 10.54
C ASN A 453 -4.38 23.17 11.00
N GLY A 454 -3.93 22.10 10.33
CA GLY A 454 -4.35 20.72 10.64
C GLY A 454 -3.25 19.89 11.28
N ILE A 455 -2.04 19.88 10.71
CA ILE A 455 -1.02 18.88 11.07
C ILE A 455 -0.08 19.37 12.17
N LEU A 456 0.43 20.59 12.05
CA LEU A 456 1.36 21.24 13.00
C LEU A 456 0.70 22.28 13.92
N SER A 457 -0.62 22.48 13.82
CA SER A 457 -1.35 23.40 14.69
C SER A 457 -1.28 23.01 16.17
N ASN A 458 -1.51 23.99 17.04
CA ASN A 458 -1.85 23.71 18.43
C ASN A 458 -3.15 22.88 18.47
N ASN A 459 -3.14 21.74 19.15
CA ASN A 459 -4.17 20.69 19.10
C ASN A 459 -4.32 19.98 17.73
N GLY A 460 -3.41 20.21 16.80
CA GLY A 460 -3.34 19.53 15.50
C GLY A 460 -2.98 18.05 15.59
N GLN A 461 -2.96 17.39 14.44
CA GLN A 461 -2.86 15.94 14.36
C GLN A 461 -1.55 15.38 14.97
N ILE A 462 -0.41 16.06 14.78
CA ILE A 462 0.85 15.63 15.40
C ILE A 462 0.84 15.84 16.92
N HIS A 463 0.20 16.91 17.42
CA HIS A 463 0.07 17.14 18.86
C HIS A 463 -0.75 16.03 19.53
N GLN A 464 -1.88 15.65 18.93
CA GLN A 464 -2.71 14.54 19.40
C GLN A 464 -1.93 13.22 19.38
N LEU A 465 -1.20 12.92 18.29
CA LEU A 465 -0.34 11.74 18.20
C LEU A 465 0.72 11.71 19.30
N GLU A 466 1.37 12.84 19.60
CA GLU A 466 2.36 12.97 20.67
C GLU A 466 1.77 12.67 22.06
N MET A 467 0.54 13.14 22.35
CA MET A 467 -0.17 12.80 23.59
C MET A 467 -0.44 11.29 23.72
N ILE A 468 -0.88 10.67 22.62
CA ILE A 468 -1.18 9.23 22.55
C ILE A 468 0.12 8.42 22.74
N MET A 469 1.23 8.83 22.12
CA MET A 469 2.56 8.22 22.29
C MET A 469 3.05 8.29 23.74
N LYS A 470 2.91 9.45 24.39
CA LYS A 470 3.25 9.64 25.81
C LYS A 470 2.45 8.70 26.71
N LYS A 471 1.14 8.56 26.49
CA LYS A 471 0.29 7.62 27.25
C LYS A 471 0.66 6.15 26.98
N ALA A 472 0.83 5.78 25.72
CA ALA A 472 1.17 4.41 25.32
C ALA A 472 2.58 3.98 25.74
N HIS A 473 3.48 4.94 26.02
CA HIS A 473 4.92 4.70 26.24
C HIS A 473 5.56 3.93 25.08
N SER A 474 5.17 4.28 23.86
CA SER A 474 5.61 3.63 22.61
C SER A 474 5.48 4.61 21.44
N ILE A 475 5.97 4.19 20.27
CA ILE A 475 5.89 4.95 19.00
C ILE A 475 5.15 4.11 17.94
N PRO A 476 4.49 4.71 16.94
CA PRO A 476 3.90 3.97 15.84
C PRO A 476 4.95 3.17 15.05
N ASN A 477 4.62 1.93 14.68
CA ASN A 477 5.44 1.10 13.78
C ASN A 477 5.38 1.59 12.33
N SER A 478 4.32 2.29 11.93
CA SER A 478 4.24 3.01 10.66
C SER A 478 3.29 4.19 10.76
N LEU A 479 3.56 5.21 9.95
CA LEU A 479 2.72 6.38 9.78
C LEU A 479 2.34 6.55 8.30
N ILE A 480 1.05 6.58 7.98
CA ILE A 480 0.54 6.98 6.66
C ILE A 480 0.35 8.51 6.64
N LEU A 481 0.71 9.17 5.53
CA LEU A 481 0.62 10.63 5.38
C LEU A 481 0.13 11.04 3.98
N THR A 482 -0.86 11.93 3.91
CA THR A 482 -1.14 12.82 2.75
C THR A 482 -1.03 14.28 3.19
N ILE A 483 -0.40 15.14 2.40
CA ILE A 483 -0.11 16.53 2.79
C ILE A 483 0.28 17.39 1.58
N GLY A 484 0.00 18.70 1.61
CA GLY A 484 0.43 19.68 0.61
C GLY A 484 -0.65 20.09 -0.40
N GLY A 485 -1.74 19.35 -0.53
CA GLY A 485 -2.83 19.65 -1.47
C GLY A 485 -3.68 20.86 -1.07
N ASN A 486 -3.96 21.00 0.24
CA ASN A 486 -4.60 22.21 0.78
C ASN A 486 -3.62 23.39 0.82
N ASP A 487 -2.34 23.12 1.07
CA ASP A 487 -1.28 24.14 1.16
C ASP A 487 -0.93 24.78 -0.20
N ILE A 488 -0.96 24.00 -1.29
CA ILE A 488 -0.89 24.56 -2.66
C ILE A 488 -2.23 25.24 -3.06
N GLY A 489 -3.31 24.98 -2.32
CA GLY A 489 -4.66 25.51 -2.55
C GLY A 489 -5.30 25.02 -3.85
N PHE A 490 -5.39 23.70 -4.04
CA PHE A 490 -6.04 23.11 -5.23
C PHE A 490 -7.46 23.64 -5.45
N THR A 491 -8.24 23.85 -4.39
CA THR A 491 -9.60 24.41 -4.46
C THR A 491 -9.62 25.81 -5.08
N ASP A 492 -8.73 26.71 -4.62
CA ASP A 492 -8.59 28.06 -5.22
C ASP A 492 -8.26 27.97 -6.71
N ILE A 493 -7.36 27.06 -7.06
CA ILE A 493 -6.84 26.90 -8.42
C ILE A 493 -7.96 26.44 -9.35
N LEU A 494 -8.75 25.44 -8.95
CA LEU A 494 -9.91 24.96 -9.71
C LEU A 494 -10.98 26.05 -9.85
N ALA A 495 -11.31 26.76 -8.77
CA ALA A 495 -12.29 27.85 -8.80
C ALA A 495 -11.85 29.00 -9.72
N ASN A 496 -10.56 29.37 -9.72
CA ASN A 496 -10.04 30.40 -10.61
C ASN A 496 -10.03 29.96 -12.08
N PHE A 497 -9.77 28.68 -12.38
CA PHE A 497 -9.86 28.15 -13.74
C PHE A 497 -11.29 28.09 -14.28
N GLN A 498 -12.29 27.79 -13.44
CA GLN A 498 -13.71 27.90 -13.81
C GLN A 498 -14.13 29.34 -14.10
N ASN A 499 -13.51 30.31 -13.40
CA ASN A 499 -13.69 31.74 -13.64
C ASN A 499 -12.80 32.31 -14.76
N GLY A 500 -12.20 31.46 -15.61
CA GLY A 500 -11.43 31.87 -16.80
C GLY A 500 -10.08 32.53 -16.53
N LYS A 501 -9.61 32.60 -15.27
CA LYS A 501 -8.35 33.25 -14.91
C LYS A 501 -7.15 32.35 -15.24
N SER A 502 -6.00 32.97 -15.51
CA SER A 502 -4.72 32.27 -15.71
C SER A 502 -3.75 32.58 -14.57
N PHE A 503 -2.85 31.62 -14.27
CA PHE A 503 -1.82 31.76 -13.25
C PHE A 503 -0.45 31.94 -13.92
N GLY A 504 0.28 32.96 -13.48
CA GLY A 504 1.68 33.21 -13.87
C GLY A 504 2.61 33.02 -12.68
N VAL A 505 3.01 34.14 -12.05
CA VAL A 505 4.07 34.18 -11.03
C VAL A 505 3.67 33.61 -9.65
N SER A 506 2.37 33.58 -9.31
CA SER A 506 1.91 33.23 -7.96
C SER A 506 2.01 31.74 -7.60
N ILE A 507 2.18 30.84 -8.57
CA ILE A 507 2.19 29.40 -8.32
C ILE A 507 3.54 28.91 -7.77
N ASP A 508 4.66 29.51 -8.20
CA ASP A 508 6.00 29.09 -7.76
C ASP A 508 6.27 29.43 -6.29
N MET A 509 5.77 30.58 -5.82
CA MET A 509 5.80 30.91 -4.39
C MET A 509 5.03 29.89 -3.55
N ARG A 510 3.86 29.41 -4.02
CA ARG A 510 3.11 28.34 -3.32
C ARG A 510 3.95 27.07 -3.20
N PHE A 511 4.66 26.65 -4.27
CA PHE A 511 5.58 25.51 -4.20
C PHE A 511 6.76 25.71 -3.24
N PHE A 512 7.29 26.93 -3.13
CA PHE A 512 8.33 27.26 -2.15
C PHE A 512 7.81 27.09 -0.71
N TYR A 513 6.64 27.66 -0.39
CA TYR A 513 6.03 27.49 0.94
C TYR A 513 5.74 26.03 1.28
N VAL A 514 5.12 25.28 0.36
CA VAL A 514 4.86 23.83 0.55
C VAL A 514 6.17 23.05 0.77
N SER A 515 7.24 23.39 0.05
CA SER A 515 8.56 22.75 0.22
C SER A 515 9.10 22.93 1.64
N HIS A 516 9.04 24.15 2.18
CA HIS A 516 9.48 24.47 3.55
C HIS A 516 8.57 23.83 4.62
N GLN A 517 7.26 23.82 4.38
CA GLN A 517 6.27 23.18 5.25
C GLN A 517 6.48 21.67 5.39
N LEU A 518 6.80 20.99 4.30
CA LEU A 518 7.16 19.56 4.31
C LEU A 518 8.44 19.31 5.11
N ASP A 519 9.44 20.21 5.05
CA ASP A 519 10.65 20.10 5.88
C ASP A 519 10.34 20.26 7.37
N ARG A 520 9.42 21.18 7.75
CA ARG A 520 8.95 21.34 9.14
C ARG A 520 8.22 20.10 9.68
N VAL A 521 7.34 19.51 8.87
CA VAL A 521 6.68 18.25 9.24
C VAL A 521 7.70 17.13 9.39
N ALA A 522 8.70 17.04 8.52
CA ALA A 522 9.75 16.05 8.63
C ALA A 522 10.62 16.23 9.88
N ALA A 523 11.00 17.47 10.22
CA ALA A 523 11.68 17.77 11.46
C ALA A 523 10.86 17.30 12.67
N LYS A 524 9.55 17.61 12.71
CA LYS A 524 8.69 17.22 13.83
C LYS A 524 8.47 15.71 13.95
N LEU A 525 8.35 14.99 12.83
CA LEU A 525 8.28 13.52 12.83
C LEU A 525 9.61 12.87 13.28
N ALA A 526 10.75 13.50 12.96
CA ALA A 526 12.06 13.06 13.42
C ALA A 526 12.27 13.30 14.92
N GLU A 527 11.83 14.45 15.47
CA GLU A 527 11.79 14.70 16.94
C GLU A 527 11.00 13.61 17.67
N LEU A 528 9.86 13.21 17.12
CA LEU A 528 9.01 12.13 17.64
C LEU A 528 9.58 10.71 17.39
N SER A 529 10.76 10.60 16.77
CA SER A 529 11.43 9.34 16.44
C SER A 529 10.59 8.39 15.56
N ILE A 530 9.69 8.93 14.73
CA ILE A 530 8.82 8.13 13.84
C ILE A 530 9.61 7.74 12.59
N GLN A 531 10.07 6.47 12.55
CA GLN A 531 11.04 6.00 11.54
C GLN A 531 10.41 5.63 10.19
N LYS A 532 9.24 4.98 10.17
CA LYS A 532 8.62 4.42 8.96
C LYS A 532 7.39 5.26 8.55
N VAL A 533 7.63 6.30 7.76
CA VAL A 533 6.57 7.12 7.14
C VAL A 533 6.27 6.59 5.73
N ILE A 534 4.98 6.52 5.38
CA ILE A 534 4.44 6.11 4.07
C ILE A 534 3.69 7.32 3.51
N LEU A 535 4.34 8.07 2.63
CA LEU A 535 3.76 9.23 1.96
C LEU A 535 2.95 8.79 0.74
N VAL A 536 1.66 9.14 0.68
CA VAL A 536 0.78 8.84 -0.45
C VAL A 536 0.69 10.08 -1.34
N THR A 537 0.93 9.94 -2.65
CA THR A 537 0.85 11.07 -3.59
C THR A 537 -0.58 11.34 -4.05
N TYR A 538 -0.84 12.55 -4.53
CA TYR A 538 -2.10 12.90 -5.20
C TYR A 538 -2.17 12.25 -6.60
N TYR A 539 -3.34 12.33 -7.25
CA TYR A 539 -3.62 11.71 -8.54
C TYR A 539 -4.24 12.69 -9.54
N ASP A 540 -4.24 12.29 -10.82
CA ASP A 540 -4.73 13.12 -11.93
C ASP A 540 -6.23 12.94 -12.13
N ILE A 541 -6.97 14.03 -11.94
CA ILE A 541 -8.43 14.04 -12.11
C ILE A 541 -8.89 14.23 -13.55
N THR A 542 -7.97 14.61 -14.43
CA THR A 542 -8.30 15.21 -15.74
C THR A 542 -8.27 14.20 -16.89
N ARG A 543 -7.83 12.96 -16.67
CA ARG A 543 -7.67 11.96 -17.74
C ARG A 543 -8.93 11.11 -17.97
N ASN A 544 -9.18 10.75 -19.22
CA ASN A 544 -10.20 9.76 -19.61
C ASN A 544 -9.62 8.33 -19.68
N GLU A 545 -10.38 7.36 -20.20
CA GLU A 545 -9.98 5.95 -20.31
C GLU A 545 -8.76 5.71 -21.23
N HIS A 546 -8.44 6.67 -22.10
CA HIS A 546 -7.26 6.63 -22.97
C HIS A 546 -6.03 7.29 -22.34
N GLY A 547 -6.15 7.79 -21.10
CA GLY A 547 -5.10 8.50 -20.38
C GLY A 547 -4.80 9.88 -20.95
N ILE A 548 -5.74 10.47 -21.70
CA ILE A 548 -5.62 11.80 -22.32
C ILE A 548 -6.40 12.81 -21.48
N VAL A 549 -5.87 14.02 -21.32
CA VAL A 549 -6.55 15.13 -20.62
C VAL A 549 -7.83 15.51 -21.35
N ASP A 550 -8.94 15.42 -20.66
CA ASP A 550 -10.30 15.53 -21.18
C ASP A 550 -11.11 16.54 -20.35
N SER A 551 -11.80 17.45 -21.03
CA SER A 551 -12.67 18.46 -20.43
C SER A 551 -14.14 18.22 -20.76
N SER A 552 -14.53 17.10 -21.36
CA SER A 552 -15.90 16.88 -21.85
C SER A 552 -16.95 16.58 -20.76
N CYS A 553 -16.52 16.24 -19.54
CA CYS A 553 -17.40 15.73 -18.50
C CYS A 553 -17.63 16.68 -17.30
N GLY A 554 -18.82 16.57 -16.69
CA GLY A 554 -19.14 17.10 -15.36
C GLY A 554 -18.75 18.57 -15.14
N LEU A 555 -18.11 18.85 -14.00
CA LEU A 555 -17.59 20.19 -13.68
C LEU A 555 -16.34 20.58 -14.48
N LEU A 556 -15.64 19.63 -15.10
CA LEU A 556 -14.48 19.91 -15.96
C LEU A 556 -14.90 20.55 -17.30
N GLY A 557 -16.14 20.33 -17.73
CA GLY A 557 -16.78 21.03 -18.87
C GLY A 557 -16.78 22.56 -18.77
N LYS A 558 -16.57 23.13 -17.58
CA LYS A 558 -16.45 24.58 -17.36
C LYS A 558 -15.01 25.09 -17.44
N ILE A 559 -14.03 24.22 -17.64
CA ILE A 559 -12.60 24.54 -17.67
C ILE A 559 -12.05 24.19 -19.05
N SER A 560 -11.33 25.12 -19.68
CA SER A 560 -10.71 24.84 -20.98
C SER A 560 -9.70 23.69 -20.89
N GLN A 561 -9.65 22.83 -21.90
CA GLN A 561 -8.69 21.71 -21.95
C GLN A 561 -7.23 22.18 -21.76
N ARG A 562 -6.90 23.40 -22.22
CA ARG A 562 -5.59 24.04 -21.99
C ARG A 562 -5.32 24.32 -20.51
N ASN A 563 -6.31 24.77 -19.75
CA ASN A 563 -6.17 25.00 -18.31
C ASN A 563 -6.08 23.67 -17.54
N LEU A 564 -6.77 22.62 -17.97
CA LEU A 564 -6.61 21.28 -17.39
C LEU A 564 -5.21 20.71 -17.65
N GLN A 565 -4.70 20.81 -18.89
CA GLN A 565 -3.33 20.42 -19.23
C GLN A 565 -2.28 21.23 -18.44
N TYR A 566 -2.55 22.51 -18.16
CA TYR A 566 -1.70 23.33 -17.30
C TYR A 566 -1.75 22.84 -15.85
N ALA A 567 -2.93 22.59 -15.29
CA ALA A 567 -3.11 22.08 -13.93
C ALA A 567 -2.40 20.72 -13.73
N GLU A 568 -2.55 19.82 -14.70
CA GLU A 568 -1.90 18.51 -14.74
C GLU A 568 -0.37 18.63 -14.66
N ARG A 569 0.24 19.38 -15.58
CA ARG A 569 1.71 19.47 -15.69
C ARG A 569 2.37 20.41 -14.69
N GLN A 570 1.83 21.61 -14.52
CA GLN A 570 2.49 22.67 -13.76
C GLN A 570 2.16 22.65 -12.27
N ILE A 571 1.09 21.95 -11.88
CA ILE A 571 0.61 21.94 -10.48
C ILE A 571 0.69 20.51 -9.92
N LEU A 572 -0.08 19.57 -10.45
CA LEU A 572 -0.12 18.20 -9.90
C LEU A 572 1.22 17.47 -10.06
N GLN A 573 1.77 17.38 -11.27
CA GLN A 573 3.06 16.71 -11.48
C GLN A 573 4.18 17.39 -10.68
N LYS A 574 4.17 18.72 -10.56
CA LYS A 574 5.14 19.49 -9.79
C LYS A 574 5.03 19.23 -8.28
N LEU A 575 3.81 19.11 -7.74
CA LEU A 575 3.56 18.73 -6.35
C LEU A 575 4.00 17.29 -6.07
N ASN A 576 3.56 16.33 -6.89
CA ASN A 576 3.96 14.94 -6.72
C ASN A 576 5.49 14.78 -6.83
N SER A 577 6.15 15.50 -7.73
CA SER A 577 7.61 15.51 -7.82
C SER A 577 8.27 16.10 -6.57
N LEU A 578 7.71 17.16 -5.98
CA LEU A 578 8.18 17.72 -4.71
C LEU A 578 8.01 16.71 -3.56
N LEU A 579 6.84 16.08 -3.44
CA LEU A 579 6.54 15.06 -2.43
C LEU A 579 7.50 13.88 -2.53
N LEU A 580 7.74 13.35 -3.73
CA LEU A 580 8.69 12.25 -3.97
C LEU A 580 10.13 12.64 -3.62
N ARG A 581 10.58 13.86 -3.97
CA ARG A 581 11.92 14.36 -3.57
C ARG A 581 12.05 14.51 -2.05
N LYS A 582 11.05 15.06 -1.37
CA LYS A 582 11.06 15.20 0.10
C LYS A 582 11.03 13.82 0.79
N ALA A 583 10.23 12.88 0.30
CA ALA A 583 10.23 11.50 0.79
C ALA A 583 11.62 10.87 0.64
N SER A 584 12.26 11.01 -0.53
CA SER A 584 13.63 10.51 -0.73
C SER A 584 14.66 11.18 0.20
N LYS A 585 14.55 12.50 0.43
CA LYS A 585 15.42 13.26 1.35
C LYS A 585 15.30 12.77 2.80
N TYR A 586 14.10 12.38 3.23
CA TYR A 586 13.80 11.97 4.60
C TYR A 586 13.69 10.46 4.81
N GLY A 587 14.03 9.64 3.80
CA GLY A 587 13.99 8.18 3.88
C GLY A 587 12.58 7.58 3.99
N TRP A 588 11.54 8.33 3.57
CA TRP A 588 10.16 7.88 3.63
C TRP A 588 9.81 6.93 2.47
N LEU A 589 8.96 5.96 2.75
CA LEU A 589 8.34 5.12 1.72
C LEU A 589 7.26 5.92 0.99
N THR A 590 7.00 5.57 -0.28
CA THR A 590 6.02 6.29 -1.10
C THR A 590 5.02 5.35 -1.76
N VAL A 591 3.75 5.74 -1.79
CA VAL A 591 2.72 5.15 -2.66
C VAL A 591 2.37 6.18 -3.74
N ASN A 592 2.88 5.96 -4.95
CA ASN A 592 2.59 6.81 -6.10
C ASN A 592 1.23 6.41 -6.71
N CYS A 593 0.25 7.29 -6.62
CA CYS A 593 -1.09 7.05 -7.16
C CYS A 593 -1.19 7.27 -8.68
N SER A 594 -0.17 7.84 -9.33
CA SER A 594 -0.24 8.21 -10.76
C SER A 594 -0.59 7.03 -11.68
N ASP A 595 -0.06 5.83 -11.40
CA ASP A 595 -0.36 4.62 -12.19
C ASP A 595 -1.77 4.07 -11.93
N ILE A 596 -2.32 4.25 -10.73
CA ILE A 596 -3.68 3.80 -10.37
C ILE A 596 -4.72 4.60 -11.17
N PHE A 597 -4.51 5.91 -11.28
CA PHE A 597 -5.49 6.83 -11.90
C PHE A 597 -5.23 7.12 -13.39
N ARG A 598 -4.16 6.56 -13.97
CA ARG A 598 -3.66 6.90 -15.32
C ARG A 598 -4.75 6.93 -16.41
N ASN A 599 -5.68 5.98 -16.36
CA ASN A 599 -6.82 5.82 -17.27
C ASN A 599 -8.18 5.92 -16.55
N HIS A 600 -8.19 6.45 -15.32
CA HIS A 600 -9.33 6.41 -14.40
C HIS A 600 -9.64 7.77 -13.76
N GLY A 601 -9.31 8.86 -14.47
CA GLY A 601 -9.74 10.21 -14.09
C GLY A 601 -11.24 10.42 -14.32
N LEU A 602 -11.73 11.63 -14.05
CA LEU A 602 -13.16 11.91 -13.89
C LEU A 602 -13.99 11.64 -15.16
N CYS A 603 -13.39 11.83 -16.35
CA CYS A 603 -14.08 11.61 -17.63
C CYS A 603 -13.93 10.17 -18.15
N SER A 604 -13.26 9.27 -17.41
CA SER A 604 -13.19 7.85 -17.74
C SER A 604 -14.52 7.15 -17.49
N LYS A 605 -14.89 6.22 -18.37
CA LYS A 605 -16.03 5.29 -18.18
C LYS A 605 -15.94 4.49 -16.87
N HIS A 606 -14.72 4.25 -16.40
CA HIS A 606 -14.44 3.63 -15.10
C HIS A 606 -13.65 4.59 -14.22
N SER A 607 -14.22 5.77 -13.96
CA SER A 607 -13.65 6.78 -13.06
C SER A 607 -13.41 6.20 -11.66
N LEU A 608 -12.19 6.39 -11.15
CA LEU A 608 -11.81 6.13 -9.75
C LEU A 608 -12.06 7.37 -8.85
N ILE A 609 -12.76 8.36 -9.38
CA ILE A 609 -12.93 9.70 -8.79
C ILE A 609 -14.40 10.00 -8.62
N ARG A 610 -14.76 10.49 -7.43
CA ARG A 610 -16.11 10.86 -7.06
C ARG A 610 -16.54 12.14 -7.78
N SER A 611 -17.61 12.08 -8.57
CA SER A 611 -18.22 13.24 -9.21
C SER A 611 -19.05 14.08 -8.23
N ARG A 612 -19.39 15.32 -8.64
CA ARG A 612 -20.26 16.21 -7.86
C ARG A 612 -21.63 15.58 -7.56
N SER A 613 -22.23 14.95 -8.57
CA SER A 613 -23.55 14.32 -8.44
C SER A 613 -23.54 13.14 -7.47
N GLU A 614 -22.51 12.30 -7.51
CA GLU A 614 -22.34 11.22 -6.54
C GLU A 614 -22.02 11.76 -5.13
N SER A 615 -21.24 12.84 -5.01
CA SER A 615 -20.98 13.48 -3.72
C SER A 615 -22.27 13.98 -3.07
N LEU A 616 -23.13 14.65 -3.85
CA LEU A 616 -24.45 15.10 -3.38
C LEU A 616 -25.33 13.92 -2.98
N LEU A 617 -25.36 12.84 -3.77
CA LEU A 617 -26.15 11.64 -3.49
C LEU A 617 -25.68 10.88 -2.23
N LEU A 618 -24.37 10.75 -2.04
CA LEU A 618 -23.80 9.94 -0.95
C LEU A 618 -23.62 10.73 0.34
N GLN A 619 -23.10 11.96 0.26
CA GLN A 619 -22.67 12.79 1.39
C GLN A 619 -23.59 14.01 1.63
N GLY A 620 -24.51 14.33 0.71
CA GLY A 620 -25.44 15.47 0.83
C GLY A 620 -24.89 16.84 0.43
N ASN A 621 -23.59 16.94 0.20
CA ASN A 621 -22.93 18.16 -0.24
C ASN A 621 -21.86 17.85 -1.28
N GLU A 622 -21.30 18.89 -1.89
CA GLU A 622 -20.31 18.74 -2.96
C GLU A 622 -18.87 18.56 -2.49
N TYR A 623 -18.58 18.55 -1.18
CA TYR A 623 -17.19 18.54 -0.69
C TYR A 623 -16.44 17.22 -0.96
N GLY A 624 -17.17 16.13 -1.21
CA GLY A 624 -16.62 14.87 -1.71
C GLY A 624 -16.32 14.85 -3.21
N SER A 625 -16.59 15.93 -3.96
CA SER A 625 -16.23 16.03 -5.38
C SER A 625 -14.72 15.91 -5.56
N PHE A 626 -14.28 15.28 -6.66
CA PHE A 626 -12.88 15.08 -7.05
C PHE A 626 -12.03 14.22 -6.11
N HIS A 627 -12.59 13.73 -5.00
CA HIS A 627 -11.95 12.79 -4.07
C HIS A 627 -11.91 11.36 -4.63
N PRO A 628 -11.11 10.43 -4.06
CA PRO A 628 -11.11 9.04 -4.51
C PRO A 628 -12.49 8.44 -4.27
N ASN A 629 -12.96 7.57 -5.16
CA ASN A 629 -14.12 6.73 -4.84
C ASN A 629 -13.70 5.54 -3.93
N ALA A 630 -14.67 4.74 -3.48
CA ALA A 630 -14.41 3.62 -2.58
C ALA A 630 -13.49 2.54 -3.19
N GLU A 631 -13.57 2.31 -4.51
CA GLU A 631 -12.68 1.39 -5.23
C GLU A 631 -11.24 1.91 -5.24
N ALA A 632 -11.05 3.21 -5.47
CA ALA A 632 -9.74 3.85 -5.43
C ALA A 632 -9.08 3.73 -4.05
N HIS A 633 -9.84 3.94 -2.97
CA HIS A 633 -9.34 3.69 -1.61
C HIS A 633 -8.99 2.21 -1.39
N GLN A 634 -9.73 1.26 -1.96
CA GLN A 634 -9.36 -0.16 -1.92
C GLN A 634 -8.03 -0.43 -2.64
N LEU A 635 -7.82 0.12 -3.85
CA LEU A 635 -6.58 -0.03 -4.61
C LEU A 635 -5.37 0.61 -3.91
N ILE A 636 -5.53 1.83 -3.38
CA ILE A 636 -4.46 2.52 -2.62
C ILE A 636 -4.13 1.70 -1.35
N SER A 637 -5.14 1.20 -0.62
CA SER A 637 -4.88 0.37 0.57
C SER A 637 -4.17 -0.95 0.25
N GLN A 638 -4.35 -1.55 -0.95
CA GLN A 638 -3.57 -2.72 -1.36
C GLN A 638 -2.07 -2.38 -1.49
N ARG A 639 -1.74 -1.21 -2.06
CA ARG A 639 -0.34 -0.74 -2.14
C ARG A 639 0.25 -0.47 -0.76
N ILE A 640 -0.51 0.17 0.13
CA ILE A 640 -0.08 0.42 1.52
C ILE A 640 0.12 -0.90 2.28
N SER A 641 -0.80 -1.85 2.21
CA SER A 641 -0.70 -3.16 2.87
C SER A 641 0.43 -4.06 2.35
N ALA A 642 1.11 -3.70 1.26
CA ALA A 642 2.34 -4.35 0.81
C ALA A 642 3.62 -3.73 1.43
N LEU A 643 3.49 -2.57 2.08
CA LEU A 643 4.56 -1.86 2.79
C LEU A 643 4.47 -2.01 4.31
N LEU A 644 3.33 -2.47 4.84
CA LEU A 644 3.15 -2.80 6.27
C LEU A 644 3.85 -4.12 6.61
#